data_AF-A0A800M970-F1
#
_entry.id   AF-A0A800M970-F1
#
_cell.length_a   1.000
_cell.length_b   1.000
_cell.length_c   1.000
_cell.angle_alpha   90.00
_cell.angle_beta   90.00
_cell.angle_gamma   90.00
#
_symmetry.space_group_name_H-M   'P 1'
#
loop_
_entity.id
_entity.type
_entity.pdbx_description
1 polymer ?
#
loop_
_entity_poly.entity_id
_entity_poly.type
_entity_poly.pdbx_seq_one_letter_code
_entity_poly.pdbx_strand_id
1 'polypeptide(L)'
;MKKLAFALCCVAGLLGAPNARAFVMIGPMDVAEVSSGGIDFNYTDDLGGPKDLKTFFRWNTPMLTYAFDASFMQYFGLEGREAVKEAFTIVNDFFENDDYSGVSALDYTKHGFRSNYNTTWENRTAKEAGIIDIKSLVLGMVINQLGLGNPHRYAFGARSITTNASGTQLNFNVRLRNFDPITFKPTSVINGVTYSYRLIHDAPPSAGFTVAPTFADMEEFTTDTSGNAWTSVAGIVDAFYGNTAIYWTDQPTLFGFGIFYSGKYAMGGQYKPRHALTYDDAGGLHYLYRKNNIVYENLDPNVALIIPANFLPTYAIAVFPNGSPRQYPDPSGTSGAYIPRRNSGIIPGLPITSSLPAQAPPALVDVALRGGIDKMQFIEQPFDSFLGITFSATNHIWTDRFVSTNGQNVGGLNNTTPGASAYIGIPTLAWFEQTVGRGIFQPDIIFVADELGVSPDGVPIAFNRTDSLAWIDNYTNNLGPVQILTTNVGPGLIVGPMQYTFTKLGEGFEVIWSGEASVVGNTNSYSLWGHIKGPGPNDVVTFPNDAQMHILENVLTPATAVPTITRIYDAGQDNILTRTQEALTIEGQLLNSVEHIQIMNGNLVVQTISGSQVQLFIKSHQQIVIPAGVINELAEGAAASRTVRVWNTLGASTASTTKIGIYTGLPVITGTSRDNLTFDRTQTLTVYGYGFKSGQISGANDGNSTLTYFRMEKSDGTMVFPASGNSTEVAFEIRSDTEAVLPLSAIANNIADGSNRRLRVARGGGTTELAVTNNVALIANITTKPVIATLAWDSSNNFRRDEAIDINGTALNTAYRIELVNTDGSSLSPVMTVDLPAAGVTVDDNGSRIQISRDVFYTTQADGNATKKQFKVFNVIGNTDLNSTLAFNVNAQPTVLFVAGFTTPNTFNRDATTGDDVTLTGTNLKNVNAIVMVDENGTALPNTPAISLPNPGVTIADNSIVIDTQTAQFLNGSSGDSNATSLFRRFALTGPRTPVYTAQDQRFYVGVPPKYTSYSGLTSSSTSSAVNYRRDNNTFTVNGSGLGVISTVEIVDVNGNTVAANTSISTDTGVTSVSNAQFTIAANSFPNANLVDVASNSTRRLKITTPFGIIVSDNNSSGTFSVSATPAYLGNAAATFAGGGYDGGSNTYDLSNGSLVINGSNFLGVKTIRFEDNASTPNVSITASVDPAAPPAGITFNSTGTQITITKQYISDNNSSWADVNATNARVIRLTTAADQNGTSQQINTQP
;
A
#
# COMPACT_ATOMS: atom_id res chain seq x y z
N MET A 1 32.23 -11.50 -16.56
CA MET A 1 31.07 -11.92 -15.73
C MET A 1 31.22 -11.61 -14.23
N LYS A 2 32.37 -11.85 -13.57
CA LYS A 2 32.55 -11.50 -12.13
C LYS A 2 32.54 -9.98 -11.80
N LYS A 3 32.97 -9.12 -12.74
CA LYS A 3 32.96 -7.65 -12.54
C LYS A 3 31.60 -6.98 -12.79
N LEU A 4 30.71 -7.61 -13.55
CA LEU A 4 29.35 -7.10 -13.78
C LEU A 4 28.43 -7.43 -12.60
N ALA A 5 28.63 -8.58 -11.95
CA ALA A 5 27.94 -8.95 -10.71
C ALA A 5 28.30 -8.01 -9.53
N PHE A 6 29.56 -7.56 -9.45
CA PHE A 6 29.98 -6.61 -8.41
C PHE A 6 29.39 -5.21 -8.63
N ALA A 7 29.28 -4.77 -9.89
CA ALA A 7 28.64 -3.49 -10.22
C ALA A 7 27.11 -3.52 -10.02
N LEU A 8 26.44 -4.64 -10.33
CA LEU A 8 25.00 -4.78 -10.10
C LEU A 8 24.65 -4.89 -8.60
N CYS A 9 25.50 -5.53 -7.78
CA CYS A 9 25.35 -5.51 -6.32
C CYS A 9 25.59 -4.11 -5.72
N CYS A 10 26.50 -3.32 -6.28
CA CYS A 10 26.71 -1.93 -5.86
C CYS A 10 25.55 -1.01 -6.29
N VAL A 11 24.94 -1.22 -7.46
CA VAL A 11 23.81 -0.38 -7.93
C VAL A 11 22.47 -0.76 -7.27
N ALA A 12 22.23 -2.05 -6.96
CA ALA A 12 21.10 -2.47 -6.15
C ALA A 12 21.24 -2.06 -4.66
N GLY A 13 22.47 -1.94 -4.15
CA GLY A 13 22.76 -1.39 -2.82
C GLY A 13 22.67 0.15 -2.74
N LEU A 14 22.67 0.86 -3.86
CA LEU A 14 22.56 2.33 -3.92
C LEU A 14 21.12 2.84 -4.17
N LEU A 15 20.16 1.97 -4.50
CA LEU A 15 18.74 2.32 -4.69
C LEU A 15 17.84 1.98 -3.49
N GLY A 16 18.45 1.54 -2.39
CA GLY A 16 17.80 1.47 -1.09
C GLY A 16 18.74 2.05 -0.05
N ALA A 17 18.89 3.38 -0.01
CA ALA A 17 19.43 4.01 1.19
C ALA A 17 18.47 3.63 2.33
N PRO A 18 18.88 2.83 3.33
CA PRO A 18 18.04 2.61 4.48
C PRO A 18 17.75 3.98 5.10
N ASN A 19 16.48 4.28 5.33
CA ASN A 19 16.06 5.43 6.11
C ASN A 19 16.90 5.44 7.40
N ALA A 20 17.62 6.53 7.63
CA ALA A 20 18.31 6.77 8.89
C ALA A 20 17.26 6.79 10.00
N ARG A 21 17.43 6.04 11.09
CA ARG A 21 16.51 5.77 12.23
C ARG A 21 17.21 6.18 13.51
N ALA A 22 16.61 6.68 14.60
CA ALA A 22 17.37 7.47 15.56
C ALA A 22 16.93 7.57 17.04
N PHE A 23 17.89 7.99 17.88
CA PHE A 23 17.76 8.27 19.32
C PHE A 23 18.03 9.75 19.68
N VAL A 24 17.52 10.19 20.83
CA VAL A 24 17.80 11.51 21.44
C VAL A 24 18.60 11.36 22.74
N MET A 25 19.52 12.29 23.00
CA MET A 25 20.29 12.37 24.26
C MET A 25 19.77 13.52 25.12
N ILE A 26 19.89 13.43 26.44
CA ILE A 26 19.39 14.43 27.39
C ILE A 26 20.50 14.96 28.33
N GLY A 27 20.29 16.16 28.88
CA GLY A 27 21.08 16.72 29.98
C GLY A 27 20.75 18.18 30.30
N PRO A 28 21.46 18.80 31.28
CA PRO A 28 21.20 20.16 31.76
C PRO A 28 21.07 21.20 30.64
N MET A 29 20.03 22.02 30.62
CA MET A 29 19.72 22.93 29.51
C MET A 29 20.77 24.03 29.30
N ASP A 30 20.95 24.43 28.04
CA ASP A 30 21.68 25.66 27.71
C ASP A 30 20.83 26.88 28.12
N VAL A 31 21.44 27.91 28.68
CA VAL A 31 20.77 29.16 29.07
C VAL A 31 19.98 29.77 27.91
N ALA A 32 20.45 29.61 26.67
CA ALA A 32 19.75 30.08 25.47
C ALA A 32 18.44 29.31 25.18
N GLU A 33 18.28 28.11 25.73
CA GLU A 33 17.14 27.20 25.54
C GLU A 33 16.12 27.31 26.69
N VAL A 34 16.53 27.81 27.86
CA VAL A 34 15.67 27.99 29.04
C VAL A 34 14.73 29.20 28.91
N SER A 35 15.15 30.28 28.24
CA SER A 35 14.28 31.42 27.93
C SER A 35 14.85 32.29 26.79
N SER A 36 14.60 31.91 25.55
CA SER A 36 15.05 32.70 24.39
C SER A 36 14.09 33.85 24.13
N GLY A 37 14.47 35.07 24.52
CA GLY A 37 13.64 36.26 24.29
C GLY A 37 12.41 36.35 25.20
N GLY A 38 12.42 35.66 26.35
CA GLY A 38 11.31 35.66 27.32
C GLY A 38 10.20 34.64 27.02
N ILE A 39 10.42 33.73 26.07
CA ILE A 39 9.51 32.64 25.70
C ILE A 39 10.05 31.34 26.29
N ASP A 40 9.19 30.58 26.96
CA ASP A 40 9.47 29.21 27.42
C ASP A 40 9.26 28.21 26.28
N PHE A 41 10.25 27.34 26.02
CA PHE A 41 10.22 26.34 24.95
C PHE A 41 9.66 24.97 25.37
N ASN A 42 9.03 24.86 26.53
CA ASN A 42 8.47 23.60 27.06
C ASN A 42 9.49 22.48 27.25
N TYR A 43 10.76 22.83 27.48
CA TYR A 43 11.71 21.87 28.03
C TYR A 43 11.46 21.84 29.53
N THR A 44 10.65 20.89 29.99
CA THR A 44 10.21 20.80 31.38
C THR A 44 10.61 19.48 32.06
N ASP A 45 11.40 18.64 31.38
CA ASP A 45 11.98 17.43 31.93
C ASP A 45 13.03 17.76 33.01
N ASP A 46 12.98 17.03 34.12
CA ASP A 46 13.82 17.17 35.30
C ASP A 46 15.31 16.87 35.00
N LEU A 47 15.58 16.06 33.98
CA LEU A 47 16.94 15.79 33.50
C LEU A 47 17.44 16.82 32.48
N GLY A 48 16.62 17.81 32.12
CA GLY A 48 16.97 18.92 31.26
C GLY A 48 16.37 18.83 29.86
N GLY A 49 17.20 19.08 28.83
CA GLY A 49 16.75 19.16 27.43
C GLY A 49 17.66 18.39 26.46
N PRO A 50 17.25 18.28 25.19
CA PRO A 50 17.97 17.46 24.22
C PRO A 50 19.36 17.97 23.86
N LYS A 51 20.30 17.04 23.66
CA LYS A 51 21.71 17.30 23.38
C LYS A 51 22.14 16.96 21.96
N ASP A 52 23.11 17.71 21.47
CA ASP A 52 23.81 17.37 20.23
C ASP A 52 24.82 16.23 20.47
N LEU A 53 25.31 15.66 19.36
CA LEU A 53 26.49 14.82 19.41
C LEU A 53 27.64 15.57 20.06
N LYS A 54 28.35 14.86 20.95
CA LYS A 54 29.49 15.36 21.72
C LYS A 54 29.17 16.40 22.79
N THR A 55 27.89 16.68 23.06
CA THR A 55 27.46 17.55 24.17
C THR A 55 26.62 16.77 25.18
N PHE A 56 26.77 15.44 25.19
CA PHE A 56 25.98 14.51 25.98
C PHE A 56 26.48 14.38 27.41
N PHE A 57 25.66 13.79 28.27
CA PHE A 57 26.00 13.40 29.62
C PHE A 57 25.89 11.88 29.74
N ARG A 58 26.82 11.25 30.45
CA ARG A 58 26.81 9.81 30.71
C ARG A 58 27.49 9.50 32.04
N TRP A 59 27.31 8.28 32.55
CA TRP A 59 28.12 7.77 33.65
C TRP A 59 29.49 7.32 33.15
N ASN A 60 30.53 7.52 33.95
CA ASN A 60 31.87 6.99 33.68
C ASN A 60 32.38 6.00 34.75
N THR A 61 31.51 5.59 35.68
CA THR A 61 31.77 4.54 36.67
C THR A 61 31.11 3.24 36.20
N PRO A 62 31.84 2.13 36.07
CA PRO A 62 31.31 0.86 35.52
C PRO A 62 30.45 0.06 36.49
N MET A 63 30.46 0.38 37.78
CA MET A 63 29.71 -0.36 38.80
C MET A 63 28.94 0.64 39.66
N LEU A 64 27.62 0.49 39.69
CA LEU A 64 26.69 1.33 40.47
C LEU A 64 25.88 0.46 41.41
N THR A 65 25.58 0.98 42.59
CA THR A 65 24.83 0.28 43.64
C THR A 65 23.40 0.80 43.76
N TYR A 66 22.43 -0.09 43.96
CA TYR A 66 21.05 0.32 44.22
C TYR A 66 20.44 -0.42 45.42
N ALA A 67 19.44 0.21 46.03
CA ALA A 67 18.83 -0.23 47.29
C ALA A 67 17.37 0.22 47.43
N PHE A 68 16.63 -0.40 48.36
CA PHE A 68 15.20 -0.11 48.61
C PHE A 68 14.99 0.39 50.04
N ASP A 69 14.30 1.50 50.20
CA ASP A 69 13.92 2.02 51.52
C ASP A 69 12.77 1.21 52.14
N ALA A 70 12.65 1.24 53.46
CA ALA A 70 11.55 0.63 54.21
C ALA A 70 10.18 1.05 53.68
N SER A 71 10.01 2.32 53.31
CA SER A 71 8.74 2.81 52.76
C SER A 71 8.35 2.10 51.45
N PHE A 72 9.31 1.86 50.56
CA PHE A 72 9.10 1.10 49.32
C PHE A 72 8.74 -0.35 49.65
N MET A 73 9.50 -0.97 50.55
CA MET A 73 9.26 -2.36 50.95
C MET A 73 7.89 -2.54 51.63
N GLN A 74 7.42 -1.59 52.45
CA GLN A 74 6.10 -1.63 53.07
C GLN A 74 4.97 -1.64 52.05
N TYR A 75 5.10 -0.84 51.00
CA TYR A 75 4.03 -0.65 50.02
C TYR A 75 4.06 -1.68 48.88
N PHE A 76 5.24 -1.92 48.30
CA PHE A 76 5.42 -2.80 47.14
C PHE A 76 5.84 -4.24 47.49
N GLY A 77 6.35 -4.48 48.70
CA GLY A 77 6.79 -5.79 49.15
C GLY A 77 7.94 -6.39 48.33
N LEU A 78 8.15 -7.70 48.50
CA LEU A 78 9.20 -8.43 47.78
C LEU A 78 8.94 -8.49 46.27
N GLU A 79 7.67 -8.49 45.87
CA GLU A 79 7.29 -8.60 44.47
C GLU A 79 7.63 -7.34 43.67
N GLY A 80 7.42 -6.14 44.23
CA GLY A 80 7.88 -4.91 43.56
C GLY A 80 9.39 -4.75 43.56
N ARG A 81 10.09 -5.25 44.59
CA ARG A 81 11.57 -5.35 44.58
C ARG A 81 12.05 -6.21 43.41
N GLU A 82 11.44 -7.38 43.18
CA GLU A 82 11.79 -8.23 42.04
C GLU A 82 11.45 -7.55 40.70
N ALA A 83 10.34 -6.81 40.59
CA ALA A 83 10.01 -6.03 39.39
C ALA A 83 11.10 -5.00 39.03
N VAL A 84 11.61 -4.27 40.04
CA VAL A 84 12.74 -3.32 39.85
C VAL A 84 14.03 -4.05 39.47
N LYS A 85 14.31 -5.19 40.09
CA LYS A 85 15.48 -6.02 39.78
C LYS A 85 15.43 -6.59 38.36
N GLU A 86 14.26 -6.93 37.84
CA GLU A 86 14.08 -7.31 36.44
C GLU A 86 14.47 -6.16 35.50
N ALA A 87 14.10 -4.92 35.81
CA ALA A 87 14.52 -3.75 35.03
C ALA A 87 16.05 -3.60 35.00
N PHE A 88 16.74 -3.72 36.14
CA PHE A 88 18.21 -3.72 36.16
C PHE A 88 18.84 -4.93 35.47
N THR A 89 18.20 -6.09 35.51
CA THR A 89 18.66 -7.29 34.78
C THR A 89 18.68 -7.05 33.28
N ILE A 90 17.66 -6.35 32.74
CA ILE A 90 17.60 -5.96 31.32
C ILE A 90 18.78 -5.05 30.96
N VAL A 91 19.07 -4.06 31.79
CA VAL A 91 20.17 -3.11 31.56
C VAL A 91 21.53 -3.79 31.71
N ASN A 92 21.73 -4.62 32.74
CA ASN A 92 22.95 -5.39 32.94
C ASN A 92 23.22 -6.34 31.76
N ASP A 93 22.21 -7.09 31.29
CA ASP A 93 22.30 -7.97 30.11
C ASP A 93 22.63 -7.18 28.83
N PHE A 94 22.22 -5.91 28.72
CA PHE A 94 22.58 -5.07 27.59
C PHE A 94 24.08 -4.73 27.55
N PHE A 95 24.72 -4.50 28.70
CA PHE A 95 26.15 -4.12 28.77
C PHE A 95 27.11 -5.32 28.77
N GLU A 96 26.73 -6.44 29.39
CA GLU A 96 27.55 -7.66 29.46
C GLU A 96 26.66 -8.90 29.44
N ASN A 97 26.93 -9.83 28.52
CA ASN A 97 26.20 -11.10 28.42
C ASN A 97 27.04 -12.19 27.72
N ASP A 98 26.44 -13.36 27.50
CA ASP A 98 27.10 -14.51 26.86
C ASP A 98 27.40 -14.31 25.35
N ASP A 99 26.67 -13.43 24.66
CA ASP A 99 26.79 -13.21 23.21
C ASP A 99 27.87 -12.15 22.86
N TYR A 100 28.03 -11.14 23.72
CA TYR A 100 29.05 -10.10 23.58
C TYR A 100 29.45 -9.49 24.93
N SER A 101 30.66 -8.93 24.96
CA SER A 101 31.28 -8.38 26.17
C SER A 101 31.60 -6.90 25.98
N GLY A 102 30.78 -6.04 26.58
CA GLY A 102 30.78 -4.59 26.39
C GLY A 102 30.02 -4.12 25.14
N VAL A 103 29.40 -2.94 25.23
CA VAL A 103 28.54 -2.39 24.15
C VAL A 103 29.30 -2.13 22.85
N SER A 104 30.62 -1.91 22.88
CA SER A 104 31.43 -1.74 21.66
C SER A 104 31.51 -3.01 20.81
N ALA A 105 31.17 -4.17 21.37
CA ALA A 105 31.07 -5.44 20.65
C ALA A 105 29.64 -5.74 20.14
N LEU A 106 28.68 -4.83 20.38
CA LEU A 106 27.30 -4.97 19.93
C LEU A 106 27.22 -4.87 18.39
N ASP A 107 26.67 -5.92 17.77
CA ASP A 107 26.26 -5.89 16.37
C ASP A 107 24.72 -5.95 16.30
N TYR A 108 24.09 -4.90 15.78
CA TYR A 108 22.63 -4.78 15.73
C TYR A 108 21.95 -5.90 14.94
N THR A 109 22.63 -6.50 13.95
CA THR A 109 22.06 -7.59 13.14
C THR A 109 22.20 -8.93 13.86
N LYS A 110 23.42 -9.25 14.31
CA LYS A 110 23.72 -10.52 14.97
C LYS A 110 22.98 -10.65 16.29
N HIS A 111 22.85 -9.55 17.03
CA HIS A 111 22.28 -9.52 18.38
C HIS A 111 20.82 -9.00 18.40
N GLY A 112 20.09 -9.11 17.28
CA GLY A 112 18.62 -9.03 17.30
C GLY A 112 17.96 -7.64 17.38
N PHE A 113 18.72 -6.54 17.27
CA PHE A 113 18.15 -5.19 17.38
C PHE A 113 17.66 -4.59 16.05
N ARG A 114 18.20 -5.00 14.89
CA ARG A 114 17.97 -4.34 13.58
C ARG A 114 16.51 -4.23 13.12
N SER A 115 15.62 -5.02 13.71
CA SER A 115 14.17 -5.01 13.48
C SER A 115 13.35 -4.92 14.78
N ASN A 116 13.99 -4.61 15.91
CA ASN A 116 13.34 -4.58 17.22
C ASN A 116 12.76 -3.19 17.53
N TYR A 117 11.74 -2.77 16.78
CA TYR A 117 11.17 -1.43 16.89
C TYR A 117 10.12 -1.29 17.99
N ASN A 118 9.42 -2.37 18.32
CA ASN A 118 8.44 -2.40 19.38
C ASN A 118 8.69 -3.60 20.30
N THR A 119 8.62 -3.35 21.60
CA THR A 119 8.81 -4.31 22.69
C THR A 119 7.66 -4.27 23.71
N THR A 120 6.65 -3.46 23.39
CA THR A 120 5.45 -3.25 24.22
C THR A 120 4.42 -4.33 23.97
N TRP A 121 3.67 -4.63 25.02
CA TRP A 121 2.53 -5.54 24.95
C TRP A 121 1.43 -5.12 25.91
N GLU A 122 0.21 -5.57 25.63
CA GLU A 122 -0.97 -5.27 26.44
C GLU A 122 -1.36 -6.48 27.30
N ASN A 123 -1.60 -6.23 28.57
CA ASN A 123 -2.39 -7.10 29.44
C ASN A 123 -3.76 -6.45 29.66
N ARG A 124 -4.80 -7.06 29.07
CA ARG A 124 -6.15 -6.50 29.08
C ARG A 124 -6.76 -6.43 30.48
N THR A 125 -6.51 -7.43 31.32
CA THR A 125 -6.97 -7.42 32.71
C THR A 125 -6.35 -6.28 33.49
N ALA A 126 -5.06 -6.03 33.29
CA ALA A 126 -4.37 -4.90 33.91
C ALA A 126 -4.87 -3.56 33.39
N LYS A 127 -5.17 -3.47 32.09
CA LYS A 127 -5.69 -2.25 31.46
C LYS A 127 -7.08 -1.88 31.97
N GLU A 128 -7.99 -2.85 32.03
CA GLU A 128 -9.34 -2.65 32.56
C GLU A 128 -9.33 -2.31 34.06
N ALA A 129 -8.31 -2.75 34.78
CA ALA A 129 -8.09 -2.44 36.20
C ALA A 129 -7.25 -1.17 36.45
N GLY A 130 -6.86 -0.41 35.42
CA GLY A 130 -6.09 0.83 35.61
C GLY A 130 -4.68 0.62 36.20
N ILE A 131 -4.03 -0.51 35.91
CA ILE A 131 -2.74 -0.89 36.51
C ILE A 131 -1.56 -0.28 35.74
N ILE A 132 -0.61 0.31 36.45
CA ILE A 132 0.67 0.82 35.96
C ILE A 132 1.78 -0.19 36.29
N ASP A 133 2.52 -0.65 35.30
CA ASP A 133 3.62 -1.60 35.50
C ASP A 133 4.90 -0.93 36.03
N ILE A 134 5.30 -1.27 37.26
CA ILE A 134 6.46 -0.64 37.91
C ILE A 134 7.79 -1.03 37.27
N LYS A 135 7.91 -2.26 36.74
CA LYS A 135 9.12 -2.72 36.04
C LYS A 135 9.39 -1.86 34.81
N SER A 136 8.39 -1.67 33.96
CA SER A 136 8.53 -0.90 32.72
C SER A 136 8.79 0.57 33.00
N LEU A 137 8.12 1.14 34.00
CA LEU A 137 8.37 2.51 34.44
C LEU A 137 9.82 2.70 34.88
N VAL A 138 10.32 1.83 35.77
CA VAL A 138 11.72 1.87 36.24
C VAL A 138 12.70 1.69 35.09
N LEU A 139 12.43 0.75 34.17
CA LEU A 139 13.29 0.56 33.00
C LEU A 139 13.41 1.86 32.21
N GLY A 140 12.29 2.52 31.88
CA GLY A 140 12.28 3.80 31.17
C GLY A 140 13.02 4.91 31.91
N MET A 141 12.80 5.03 33.23
CA MET A 141 13.49 6.00 34.08
C MET A 141 15.00 5.78 34.09
N VAL A 142 15.46 4.53 34.19
CA VAL A 142 16.88 4.19 34.15
C VAL A 142 17.48 4.48 32.78
N ILE A 143 16.79 4.14 31.68
CA ILE A 143 17.28 4.46 30.32
C ILE A 143 17.43 5.98 30.14
N ASN A 144 16.51 6.77 30.69
CA ASN A 144 16.63 8.22 30.71
C ASN A 144 17.87 8.68 31.48
N GLN A 145 18.03 8.15 32.70
CA GLN A 145 19.13 8.47 33.59
C GLN A 145 20.51 7.99 33.10
N LEU A 146 20.55 7.14 32.08
CA LEU A 146 21.77 6.76 31.38
C LEU A 146 22.18 7.77 30.30
N GLY A 147 21.38 8.82 30.06
CA GLY A 147 21.68 9.94 29.16
C GLY A 147 20.82 9.99 27.89
N LEU A 148 19.76 9.19 27.79
CA LEU A 148 18.81 9.25 26.67
C LEU A 148 17.59 10.10 27.02
N GLY A 149 17.03 10.81 26.04
CA GLY A 149 15.79 11.56 26.19
C GLY A 149 14.66 10.93 25.40
N ASN A 150 13.42 11.36 25.66
CA ASN A 150 12.27 10.92 24.86
C ASN A 150 12.39 11.42 23.40
N PRO A 151 12.60 10.53 22.41
CA PRO A 151 12.68 10.95 21.02
C PRO A 151 11.35 11.44 20.47
N HIS A 152 10.22 11.04 21.06
CA HIS A 152 8.88 11.44 20.66
C HIS A 152 8.47 12.84 21.16
N ARG A 153 9.38 13.51 21.87
CA ARG A 153 9.20 14.88 22.40
C ARG A 153 10.34 15.82 22.00
N TYR A 154 11.53 15.25 21.82
CA TYR A 154 12.76 16.01 21.70
C TYR A 154 13.51 15.73 20.39
N ALA A 155 12.87 15.08 19.42
CA ALA A 155 13.46 14.95 18.09
C ALA A 155 13.56 16.31 17.42
N PHE A 156 12.54 17.16 17.53
CA PHE A 156 12.51 18.51 16.97
C PHE A 156 12.46 19.54 18.09
N GLY A 157 13.60 20.13 18.44
CA GLY A 157 13.68 21.12 19.50
C GLY A 157 13.80 22.55 18.99
N ALA A 158 13.06 23.50 19.57
CA ALA A 158 13.35 24.92 19.39
C ALA A 158 14.68 25.29 20.10
N ARG A 159 15.60 25.96 19.39
CA ARG A 159 16.91 26.36 19.94
C ARG A 159 16.96 27.84 20.31
N SER A 160 16.40 28.70 19.48
CA SER A 160 16.42 30.15 19.68
C SER A 160 15.35 30.82 18.83
N ILE A 161 14.95 32.03 19.21
CA ILE A 161 14.08 32.87 18.39
C ILE A 161 14.83 34.10 17.89
N THR A 162 14.52 34.53 16.67
CA THR A 162 14.93 35.84 16.15
C THR A 162 13.73 36.57 15.59
N THR A 163 13.72 37.90 15.67
CA THR A 163 12.74 38.72 14.95
C THR A 163 13.23 38.98 13.52
N ASN A 164 12.31 39.10 12.57
CA ASN A 164 12.65 39.62 11.26
C ASN A 164 13.07 41.11 11.35
N ALA A 165 13.73 41.63 10.31
CA ALA A 165 14.26 43.01 10.31
C ALA A 165 13.19 44.11 10.54
N SER A 166 11.92 43.80 10.27
CA SER A 166 10.78 44.71 10.47
C SER A 166 10.08 44.54 11.82
N GLY A 167 10.48 43.56 12.65
CA GLY A 167 9.84 43.26 13.94
C GLY A 167 8.40 42.74 13.85
N THR A 168 7.98 42.24 12.69
CA THR A 168 6.61 41.78 12.39
C THR A 168 6.44 40.26 12.41
N GLN A 169 7.53 39.50 12.59
CA GLN A 169 7.52 38.03 12.60
C GLN A 169 8.57 37.48 13.57
N LEU A 170 8.22 36.41 14.27
CA LEU A 170 9.16 35.54 14.99
C LEU A 170 9.62 34.39 14.08
N ASN A 171 10.93 34.16 14.05
CA ASN A 171 11.55 33.03 13.38
C ASN A 171 12.10 32.07 14.46
N PHE A 172 11.45 30.91 14.61
CA PHE A 172 11.94 29.84 15.46
C PHE A 172 13.06 29.07 14.76
N ASN A 173 14.23 29.00 15.38
CA ASN A 173 15.31 28.13 14.93
C ASN A 173 15.07 26.71 15.48
N VAL A 174 14.48 25.83 14.65
CA VAL A 174 14.20 24.44 15.02
C VAL A 174 15.38 23.55 14.64
N ARG A 175 15.70 22.59 15.51
CA ARG A 175 16.82 21.68 15.33
C ARG A 175 16.39 20.23 15.50
N LEU A 176 16.77 19.41 14.53
CA LEU A 176 16.60 17.96 14.59
C LEU A 176 17.73 17.33 15.44
N ARG A 177 17.39 16.83 16.63
CA ARG A 177 18.32 16.27 17.64
C ARG A 177 18.16 14.77 17.85
N ASN A 178 17.57 14.11 16.87
CA ASN A 178 17.42 12.66 16.80
C ASN A 178 18.47 12.08 15.85
N PHE A 179 19.39 11.24 16.32
CA PHE A 179 20.57 10.75 15.58
C PHE A 179 20.56 9.25 15.27
N ASP A 180 21.01 8.88 14.06
CA ASP A 180 20.95 7.48 13.66
C ASP A 180 22.01 6.56 14.32
N PRO A 181 21.65 5.37 14.87
CA PRO A 181 22.57 4.50 15.60
C PRO A 181 23.80 4.05 14.81
N ILE A 182 23.75 4.08 13.47
CA ILE A 182 24.84 3.60 12.61
C ILE A 182 25.64 4.77 12.07
N THR A 183 24.96 5.76 11.50
CA THR A 183 25.55 6.88 10.76
C THR A 183 25.75 8.13 11.60
N PHE A 184 25.07 8.24 12.74
CA PHE A 184 25.02 9.41 13.62
C PHE A 184 24.59 10.69 12.90
N LYS A 185 23.82 10.57 11.81
CA LYS A 185 23.23 11.72 11.13
C LYS A 185 21.88 12.05 11.77
N PRO A 186 21.51 13.34 11.88
CA PRO A 186 20.17 13.72 12.26
C PRO A 186 19.12 13.10 11.33
N THR A 187 18.02 12.61 11.88
CA THR A 187 16.91 12.01 11.11
C THR A 187 15.58 12.11 11.87
N SER A 188 14.48 12.22 11.12
CA SER A 188 13.13 12.32 11.64
C SER A 188 12.45 10.97 11.88
N VAL A 189 13.20 9.86 11.80
CA VAL A 189 12.64 8.51 11.94
C VAL A 189 12.97 7.95 13.31
N ILE A 190 11.95 7.51 14.03
CA ILE A 190 12.04 6.91 15.37
C ILE A 190 11.42 5.52 15.29
N ASN A 191 12.17 4.49 15.69
CA ASN A 191 11.83 3.07 15.64
C ASN A 191 11.20 2.65 14.29
N GLY A 192 11.75 3.18 13.19
CA GLY A 192 11.29 2.87 11.83
C GLY A 192 10.06 3.67 11.36
N VAL A 193 9.49 4.54 12.19
CA VAL A 193 8.36 5.42 11.87
C VAL A 193 8.85 6.84 11.60
N THR A 194 8.31 7.50 10.57
CA THR A 194 8.66 8.89 10.26
C THR A 194 7.79 9.86 11.06
N TYR A 195 8.42 10.84 11.70
CA TYR A 195 7.77 11.92 12.43
C TYR A 195 7.97 13.27 11.72
N SER A 196 7.03 14.17 11.94
CA SER A 196 7.12 15.61 11.64
C SER A 196 6.87 16.40 12.92
N TYR A 197 6.96 17.72 12.87
CA TYR A 197 6.67 18.59 14.01
C TYR A 197 5.69 19.69 13.64
N ARG A 198 5.00 20.23 14.65
CA ARG A 198 4.14 21.41 14.52
C ARG A 198 4.37 22.37 15.68
N LEU A 199 4.19 23.66 15.44
CA LEU A 199 4.35 24.69 16.47
C LEU A 199 3.06 24.79 17.29
N ILE A 200 3.18 24.57 18.59
CA ILE A 200 2.14 24.82 19.61
C ILE A 200 2.53 26.07 20.39
N HIS A 201 1.61 27.01 20.62
CA HIS A 201 1.89 28.24 21.38
C HIS A 201 0.64 28.82 22.02
N ASP A 202 0.81 29.70 23.01
CA ASP A 202 -0.26 30.35 23.76
C ASP A 202 -0.62 31.77 23.28
N ALA A 203 0.05 32.29 22.25
CA ALA A 203 -0.25 33.62 21.73
C ALA A 203 -1.69 33.74 21.19
N PRO A 204 -2.41 34.84 21.48
CA PRO A 204 -3.76 35.07 21.00
C PRO A 204 -3.80 35.19 19.47
N PRO A 205 -4.88 34.73 18.81
CA PRO A 205 -5.02 34.82 17.36
C PRO A 205 -4.95 36.29 16.89
N SER A 206 -3.92 36.64 16.13
CA SER A 206 -3.77 37.99 15.56
C SER A 206 -3.08 37.97 14.20
N ALA A 207 -3.44 38.91 13.33
CA ALA A 207 -2.78 39.07 12.03
C ALA A 207 -1.49 39.89 12.19
N GLY A 208 -0.34 39.20 12.18
CA GLY A 208 0.98 39.79 12.43
C GLY A 208 1.42 39.68 13.89
N PHE A 209 2.73 39.83 14.13
CA PHE A 209 3.30 39.79 15.48
C PHE A 209 2.98 41.09 16.25
N THR A 210 2.07 41.01 17.22
CA THR A 210 1.70 42.12 18.12
C THR A 210 1.96 41.84 19.59
N VAL A 211 1.93 40.57 20.00
CA VAL A 211 2.29 40.07 21.33
C VAL A 211 3.07 38.77 21.16
N ALA A 212 4.18 38.61 21.87
CA ALA A 212 4.95 37.36 21.86
C ALA A 212 4.23 36.27 22.65
N PRO A 213 4.25 35.00 22.19
CA PRO A 213 3.83 33.90 23.05
C PRO A 213 4.67 33.90 24.32
N THR A 214 4.04 33.62 25.45
CA THR A 214 4.78 33.34 26.68
C THR A 214 5.34 31.92 26.68
N PHE A 215 4.76 31.05 25.85
CA PHE A 215 5.09 29.64 25.76
C PHE A 215 4.98 29.10 24.32
N ALA A 216 5.93 28.25 23.90
CA ALA A 216 5.92 27.60 22.59
C ALA A 216 6.58 26.21 22.61
N ASP A 217 6.10 25.26 21.82
CA ASP A 217 6.66 23.92 21.68
C ASP A 217 6.64 23.42 20.22
N MET A 218 7.56 22.53 19.87
CA MET A 218 7.67 21.88 18.56
C MET A 218 7.20 20.43 18.68
N GLU A 219 5.90 20.23 18.91
CA GLU A 219 5.29 18.91 19.13
C GLU A 219 5.47 17.98 17.92
N GLU A 220 6.04 16.80 18.16
CA GLU A 220 6.13 15.70 17.22
C GLU A 220 4.75 15.12 16.88
N PHE A 221 4.53 14.78 15.62
CA PHE A 221 3.35 14.01 15.20
C PHE A 221 3.69 13.04 14.05
N THR A 222 2.89 11.99 13.92
CA THR A 222 2.96 11.05 12.81
C THR A 222 1.57 10.63 12.37
N THR A 223 1.40 10.33 11.07
CA THR A 223 0.16 9.72 10.55
C THR A 223 0.27 8.19 10.44
N ASP A 224 1.41 7.63 10.87
CA ASP A 224 1.65 6.19 10.86
C ASP A 224 0.84 5.53 11.98
N THR A 225 -0.06 4.62 11.60
CA THR A 225 -0.91 3.86 12.52
C THR A 225 -0.39 2.43 12.77
N SER A 226 0.83 2.13 12.33
CA SER A 226 1.49 0.87 12.68
C SER A 226 1.76 0.79 14.18
N GLY A 227 1.91 -0.43 14.70
CA GLY A 227 2.25 -0.65 16.10
C GLY A 227 3.65 -0.17 16.50
N ASN A 228 4.42 0.50 15.63
CA ASN A 228 5.78 0.96 15.93
C ASN A 228 5.83 2.42 16.41
N ALA A 229 4.75 3.18 16.25
CA ALA A 229 4.69 4.58 16.69
C ALA A 229 4.70 4.65 18.24
N TRP A 230 5.41 5.64 18.78
CA TRP A 230 5.44 5.98 20.21
C TRP A 230 6.08 4.91 21.12
N THR A 231 6.95 4.06 20.56
CA THR A 231 7.45 2.82 21.21
C THR A 231 8.76 2.94 21.99
N SER A 232 9.38 4.12 22.06
CA SER A 232 10.70 4.23 22.68
C SER A 232 10.61 4.02 24.19
N VAL A 233 11.48 3.19 24.75
CA VAL A 233 11.55 2.94 26.19
C VAL A 233 11.96 4.22 26.92
N ALA A 234 12.81 5.05 26.31
CA ALA A 234 13.17 6.35 26.84
C ALA A 234 11.99 7.36 26.88
N GLY A 235 10.87 7.09 26.21
CA GLY A 235 9.69 7.97 26.27
C GLY A 235 8.71 7.67 27.41
N ILE A 236 8.93 6.59 28.18
CA ILE A 236 8.00 6.10 29.21
C ILE A 236 7.66 7.14 30.29
N VAL A 237 8.59 8.03 30.63
CA VAL A 237 8.38 9.02 31.71
C VAL A 237 7.31 10.06 31.38
N ASP A 238 7.02 10.28 30.09
CA ASP A 238 5.97 11.21 29.64
C ASP A 238 4.58 10.54 29.56
N ALA A 239 4.42 9.29 30.02
CA ALA A 239 3.17 8.52 29.89
C ALA A 239 2.04 8.93 30.83
N PHE A 240 2.38 9.42 32.02
CA PHE A 240 1.40 9.68 33.08
C PHE A 240 1.65 11.08 33.60
N TYR A 241 0.96 12.09 33.04
CA TYR A 241 1.06 13.52 33.39
C TYR A 241 2.43 13.92 33.98
N GLY A 242 3.50 13.46 33.32
CA GLY A 242 4.87 13.62 33.79
C GLY A 242 5.38 14.93 33.25
N ASN A 243 6.08 15.71 34.10
CA ASN A 243 6.88 16.91 33.85
C ASN A 243 6.37 18.00 32.88
N THR A 244 5.29 17.84 32.12
CA THR A 244 4.81 18.76 31.08
C THR A 244 3.53 19.43 31.48
N ALA A 245 3.50 20.75 31.32
CA ALA A 245 2.34 21.59 31.61
C ALA A 245 1.29 21.62 30.46
N ILE A 246 1.50 20.92 29.32
CA ILE A 246 0.55 20.91 28.19
C ILE A 246 -0.33 19.65 28.20
N TYR A 247 -1.61 19.84 27.88
CA TYR A 247 -2.49 18.80 27.33
C TYR A 247 -2.02 18.38 25.93
N TRP A 248 -1.33 17.25 25.82
CA TRP A 248 -0.92 16.66 24.55
C TRP A 248 -2.11 16.40 23.64
N THR A 249 -1.94 16.62 22.34
CA THR A 249 -2.95 16.13 21.39
C THR A 249 -2.78 14.64 21.09
N ASP A 250 -1.55 14.17 21.06
CA ASP A 250 -1.15 12.77 21.00
C ASP A 250 -0.11 12.52 22.10
N GLN A 251 -0.32 11.49 22.93
CA GLN A 251 0.59 11.17 24.03
C GLN A 251 1.95 10.72 23.49
N PRO A 252 3.09 11.29 23.94
CA PRO A 252 4.42 11.04 23.35
C PRO A 252 5.05 9.71 23.79
N THR A 253 4.23 8.69 24.03
CA THR A 253 4.62 7.32 24.40
C THR A 253 3.39 6.40 24.35
N LEU A 254 3.62 5.13 24.02
CA LEU A 254 2.61 4.08 24.03
C LEU A 254 2.36 3.49 25.42
N PHE A 255 3.23 3.81 26.40
CA PHE A 255 3.07 3.32 27.76
C PHE A 255 1.84 3.93 28.43
N GLY A 256 1.12 3.13 29.21
CA GLY A 256 -0.16 3.49 29.81
C GLY A 256 -0.69 2.33 30.66
N PHE A 257 -1.96 2.38 31.05
CA PHE A 257 -2.56 1.32 31.87
C PHE A 257 -2.56 -0.03 31.16
N GLY A 258 -2.06 -1.06 31.86
CA GLY A 258 -1.94 -2.44 31.38
C GLY A 258 -0.92 -2.66 30.28
N ILE A 259 -0.13 -1.64 29.91
CA ILE A 259 0.96 -1.77 28.94
C ILE A 259 2.26 -2.07 29.70
N PHE A 260 3.06 -2.98 29.16
CA PHE A 260 4.37 -3.33 29.73
C PHE A 260 5.39 -3.63 28.62
N TYR A 261 6.67 -3.47 28.95
CA TYR A 261 7.80 -3.63 28.04
C TYR A 261 8.55 -4.91 28.39
N SER A 262 8.79 -5.76 27.41
CA SER A 262 9.44 -7.05 27.65
C SER A 262 10.20 -7.58 26.44
N GLY A 263 11.42 -8.06 26.70
CA GLY A 263 12.22 -8.73 25.69
C GLY A 263 11.59 -10.03 25.17
N LYS A 264 10.63 -10.62 25.90
CA LYS A 264 9.90 -11.83 25.47
C LYS A 264 8.97 -11.56 24.27
N TYR A 265 8.54 -10.31 24.09
CA TYR A 265 7.61 -9.89 23.03
C TYR A 265 8.25 -8.95 22.01
N ALA A 266 9.59 -8.93 21.97
CA ALA A 266 10.40 -8.17 21.04
C ALA A 266 10.13 -8.53 19.56
N MET A 267 9.92 -7.54 18.70
CA MET A 267 9.73 -7.75 17.25
C MET A 267 11.01 -8.21 16.51
N GLY A 268 12.18 -8.06 17.12
CA GLY A 268 13.49 -8.36 16.52
C GLY A 268 13.80 -9.85 16.27
N GLY A 269 12.91 -10.77 16.66
CA GLY A 269 13.08 -12.22 16.49
C GLY A 269 14.08 -12.87 17.46
N GLN A 270 14.59 -12.12 18.43
CA GLN A 270 15.38 -12.62 19.56
C GLN A 270 14.75 -12.15 20.88
N TYR A 271 14.78 -13.01 21.90
CA TYR A 271 13.95 -12.86 23.10
C TYR A 271 14.75 -12.89 24.42
N LYS A 272 15.93 -12.27 24.42
CA LYS A 272 16.75 -12.05 25.63
C LYS A 272 16.31 -10.81 26.41
N PRO A 273 16.62 -10.68 27.72
CA PRO A 273 16.22 -9.53 28.54
C PRO A 273 16.48 -8.17 27.90
N ARG A 274 17.69 -7.94 27.36
CA ARG A 274 18.08 -6.70 26.66
C ARG A 274 17.17 -6.29 25.50
N HIS A 275 16.42 -7.21 24.89
CA HIS A 275 15.51 -6.88 23.80
C HIS A 275 14.21 -6.25 24.27
N ALA A 276 14.06 -5.97 25.57
CA ALA A 276 13.06 -5.01 26.03
C ALA A 276 13.39 -3.58 25.54
N LEU A 277 14.66 -3.30 25.22
CA LEU A 277 15.08 -2.06 24.59
C LEU A 277 14.76 -2.06 23.10
N THR A 278 14.24 -0.95 22.59
CA THR A 278 14.03 -0.79 21.15
C THR A 278 15.35 -0.55 20.42
N TYR A 279 15.32 -0.66 19.09
CA TYR A 279 16.47 -0.42 18.23
C TYR A 279 17.15 0.92 18.52
N ASP A 280 16.37 1.98 18.69
CA ASP A 280 16.92 3.32 18.92
C ASP A 280 17.43 3.50 20.36
N ASP A 281 16.74 2.94 21.37
CA ASP A 281 17.24 2.97 22.76
C ASP A 281 18.59 2.25 22.87
N ALA A 282 18.71 1.05 22.29
CA ALA A 282 19.97 0.30 22.19
C ALA A 282 21.03 1.07 21.38
N GLY A 283 20.57 1.80 20.35
CA GLY A 283 21.37 2.69 19.52
C GLY A 283 22.05 3.80 20.30
N GLY A 284 21.27 4.52 21.11
CA GLY A 284 21.74 5.64 21.92
C GLY A 284 22.70 5.21 23.01
N LEU A 285 22.38 4.14 23.75
CA LEU A 285 23.27 3.61 24.78
C LEU A 285 24.59 3.11 24.17
N HIS A 286 24.55 2.45 23.02
CA HIS A 286 25.77 2.05 22.31
C HIS A 286 26.61 3.27 21.90
N TYR A 287 25.99 4.34 21.38
CA TYR A 287 26.71 5.57 21.06
C TYR A 287 27.37 6.22 22.29
N LEU A 288 26.63 6.36 23.39
CA LEU A 288 27.10 6.98 24.63
C LEU A 288 28.25 6.20 25.25
N TYR A 289 28.12 4.88 25.36
CA TYR A 289 29.02 4.07 26.19
C TYR A 289 30.10 3.28 25.44
N ARG A 290 30.16 3.35 24.10
CA ARG A 290 31.26 2.75 23.34
C ARG A 290 32.62 3.39 23.65
N LYS A 291 33.68 2.58 23.61
CA LYS A 291 35.07 2.99 23.89
C LYS A 291 35.58 4.10 22.97
N ASN A 292 35.07 4.17 21.74
CA ASN A 292 35.51 5.16 20.75
C ASN A 292 34.81 6.52 20.87
N ASN A 293 33.83 6.66 21.77
CA ASN A 293 33.21 7.95 22.05
C ASN A 293 34.04 8.69 23.12
N ILE A 294 35.09 9.37 22.68
CA ILE A 294 36.07 10.03 23.55
C ILE A 294 35.70 11.51 23.77
N VAL A 295 35.71 11.94 25.04
CA VAL A 295 35.49 13.33 25.54
C VAL A 295 36.32 13.55 26.81
N TYR A 296 36.60 14.79 27.20
CA TYR A 296 37.22 15.07 28.51
C TYR A 296 36.19 14.88 29.63
N GLU A 297 36.54 14.04 30.58
CA GLU A 297 35.73 13.71 31.75
C GLU A 297 36.61 13.69 33.01
N ASN A 298 36.04 14.07 34.14
CA ASN A 298 36.61 13.90 35.48
C ASN A 298 36.16 12.56 36.07
N LEU A 299 36.86 12.03 37.08
CA LEU A 299 36.37 10.91 37.88
C LEU A 299 35.44 11.41 39.00
N ASP A 300 34.58 10.53 39.52
CA ASP A 300 33.77 10.82 40.70
C ASP A 300 34.68 11.21 41.90
N PRO A 301 34.31 12.21 42.72
CA PRO A 301 35.15 12.67 43.84
C PRO A 301 35.53 11.60 44.85
N ASN A 302 34.75 10.51 44.97
CA ASN A 302 35.02 9.38 45.87
C ASN A 302 35.97 8.34 45.25
N VAL A 303 36.52 8.60 44.07
CA VAL A 303 37.48 7.73 43.39
C VAL A 303 38.91 8.03 43.87
N ALA A 304 39.58 6.98 44.35
CA ALA A 304 40.95 7.00 44.78
C ALA A 304 41.83 6.15 43.86
N LEU A 305 43.10 6.55 43.73
CA LEU A 305 44.10 5.80 42.98
C LEU A 305 44.54 4.54 43.73
N ILE A 306 44.56 3.40 43.04
CA ILE A 306 45.13 2.14 43.55
C ILE A 306 46.46 1.84 42.86
N ILE A 307 46.49 1.85 41.52
CA ILE A 307 47.70 1.63 40.71
C ILE A 307 47.86 2.80 39.73
N PRO A 308 48.97 3.56 39.78
CA PRO A 308 49.21 4.68 38.87
C PRO A 308 49.41 4.24 37.42
N ALA A 309 49.08 5.15 36.50
CA ALA A 309 49.40 4.96 35.09
C ALA A 309 50.91 4.99 34.81
N ASN A 310 51.37 4.10 33.94
CA ASN A 310 52.75 4.06 33.47
C ASN A 310 52.91 4.86 32.18
N PHE A 311 53.60 6.01 32.25
CA PHE A 311 53.86 6.87 31.09
C PHE A 311 55.17 6.52 30.33
N LEU A 312 55.87 5.47 30.74
CA LEU A 312 57.08 4.97 30.09
C LEU A 312 56.75 3.82 29.11
N PRO A 313 57.54 3.65 28.03
CA PRO A 313 57.40 2.51 27.13
C PRO A 313 57.60 1.18 27.88
N THR A 314 56.84 0.13 27.53
CA THR A 314 56.87 -1.20 28.17
C THR A 314 58.24 -1.90 28.16
N TYR A 315 59.15 -1.51 27.26
CA TYR A 315 60.52 -2.02 27.19
C TYR A 315 61.54 -1.15 27.96
N ALA A 316 61.16 0.02 28.46
CA ALA A 316 62.00 0.88 29.28
C ALA A 316 61.91 0.40 30.75
N ILE A 317 62.54 -0.74 31.03
CA ILE A 317 62.75 -1.20 32.41
C ILE A 317 63.67 -0.19 33.10
N ALA A 318 63.26 0.35 34.24
CA ALA A 318 64.19 1.04 35.12
C ALA A 318 65.28 0.04 35.54
N VAL A 319 66.50 0.20 35.00
CA VAL A 319 67.66 -0.54 35.47
C VAL A 319 67.96 -0.02 36.88
N PHE A 320 67.42 -0.69 37.89
CA PHE A 320 67.77 -0.43 39.28
C PHE A 320 69.16 -1.02 39.54
N PRO A 321 70.16 -0.22 39.97
CA PRO A 321 71.42 -0.77 40.42
C PRO A 321 71.17 -1.48 41.77
N ASN A 322 71.15 -2.80 41.75
CA ASN A 322 71.15 -3.59 42.98
C ASN A 322 72.54 -3.48 43.63
N GLY A 323 72.56 -3.26 44.94
CA GLY A 323 73.70 -2.71 45.68
C GLY A 323 75.06 -3.38 45.51
N SER A 324 76.08 -2.56 45.24
CA SER A 324 77.44 -2.68 45.78
C SER A 324 78.21 -1.37 45.52
N PRO A 325 78.97 -0.82 46.49
CA PRO A 325 79.75 0.38 46.28
C PRO A 325 80.99 0.03 45.43
N ARG A 326 81.00 0.42 44.16
CA ARG A 326 82.25 0.58 43.42
C ARG A 326 82.52 2.05 43.17
N GLN A 327 83.63 2.51 43.74
CA GLN A 327 84.28 3.76 43.39
C GLN A 327 84.58 3.76 41.89
N TYR A 328 84.08 4.79 41.21
CA TYR A 328 84.69 5.33 40.00
C TYR A 328 86.16 5.70 40.28
N PRO A 329 87.08 5.55 39.29
CA PRO A 329 86.83 5.46 37.85
C PRO A 329 87.17 4.12 37.15
N ASP A 330 86.40 3.75 36.12
CA ASP A 330 86.76 2.74 35.11
C ASP A 330 87.58 3.40 33.97
N PRO A 331 88.78 2.89 33.62
CA PRO A 331 89.68 3.47 32.61
C PRO A 331 89.36 3.22 31.12
N SER A 332 88.25 2.59 30.74
CA SER A 332 88.04 2.12 29.34
C SER A 332 87.11 2.95 28.44
N GLY A 333 86.64 4.12 28.88
CA GLY A 333 86.21 5.19 27.97
C GLY A 333 85.08 4.89 26.98
N THR A 334 84.13 3.99 27.29
CA THR A 334 82.96 3.78 26.44
C THR A 334 81.67 4.17 27.18
N SER A 335 81.18 5.36 26.84
CA SER A 335 80.05 6.06 27.46
C SER A 335 78.76 5.23 27.49
N GLY A 336 78.41 4.68 28.66
CA GLY A 336 77.03 4.27 28.95
C GLY A 336 76.15 5.52 28.94
N ALA A 337 75.18 5.56 28.04
CA ALA A 337 74.34 6.71 27.75
C ALA A 337 73.63 7.26 29.01
N TYR A 338 74.15 8.36 29.54
CA TYR A 338 73.39 9.28 30.38
C TYR A 338 72.31 9.95 29.52
N ILE A 339 71.03 9.83 29.88
CA ILE A 339 69.97 10.66 29.30
C ILE A 339 70.10 12.07 29.91
N PRO A 340 70.42 13.13 29.13
CA PRO A 340 70.49 14.48 29.67
C PRO A 340 69.08 14.97 30.03
N ARG A 341 68.85 15.34 31.30
CA ARG A 341 67.63 16.04 31.72
C ARG A 341 67.64 17.46 31.12
N ARG A 342 66.73 17.73 30.17
CA ARG A 342 66.44 19.10 29.72
C ARG A 342 64.99 19.50 30.02
N ASN A 343 64.58 19.33 31.27
CA ASN A 343 63.56 20.14 31.96
C ASN A 343 63.36 19.59 33.38
N SER A 344 63.47 20.45 34.39
CA SER A 344 63.20 20.17 35.81
C SER A 344 61.69 20.10 36.13
N GLY A 345 60.90 19.52 35.23
CA GLY A 345 59.47 19.27 35.43
C GLY A 345 59.25 17.87 35.98
N ILE A 346 58.36 17.76 36.97
CA ILE A 346 57.90 16.54 37.62
C ILE A 346 57.52 15.50 36.54
N ILE A 347 58.14 14.31 36.55
CA ILE A 347 57.69 13.17 35.73
C ILE A 347 56.78 12.31 36.62
N PRO A 348 55.46 12.30 36.40
CA PRO A 348 54.54 11.44 37.14
C PRO A 348 54.77 9.97 36.76
N GLY A 349 54.80 9.05 37.76
CA GLY A 349 54.75 7.59 37.51
C GLY A 349 56.03 6.78 37.79
N LEU A 350 57.03 7.32 38.50
CA LEU A 350 58.15 6.50 39.00
C LEU A 350 57.76 5.78 40.31
N PRO A 351 58.00 4.46 40.45
CA PRO A 351 57.71 3.74 41.70
C PRO A 351 58.59 4.23 42.87
N ILE A 352 58.02 4.20 44.08
CA ILE A 352 58.50 4.81 45.34
C ILE A 352 59.86 4.28 45.87
N THR A 353 60.51 3.31 45.24
CA THR A 353 61.77 2.71 45.74
C THR A 353 63.05 3.46 45.36
N SER A 354 62.96 4.73 44.94
CA SER A 354 64.10 5.60 44.60
C SER A 354 64.80 6.14 45.86
N SER A 355 66.11 5.93 45.99
CA SER A 355 66.98 6.48 47.06
C SER A 355 67.42 7.94 46.84
N LEU A 356 66.66 8.73 46.08
CA LEU A 356 66.89 10.16 45.80
C LEU A 356 65.69 10.98 46.32
N PRO A 357 65.87 12.28 46.67
CA PRO A 357 64.98 13.01 47.57
C PRO A 357 63.50 12.97 47.15
N ALA A 358 62.64 12.79 48.16
CA ALA A 358 61.21 12.47 48.09
C ALA A 358 60.48 13.01 46.84
N GLN A 359 60.19 12.11 45.90
CA GLN A 359 59.16 12.35 44.89
C GLN A 359 57.79 12.30 45.57
N ALA A 360 56.92 13.27 45.26
CA ALA A 360 55.52 13.24 45.68
C ALA A 360 54.86 11.91 45.22
N PRO A 361 53.85 11.40 45.95
CA PRO A 361 53.11 10.20 45.54
C PRO A 361 52.63 10.33 44.09
N PRO A 362 52.59 9.23 43.32
CA PRO A 362 51.99 9.23 41.98
C PRO A 362 50.58 9.84 42.04
N ALA A 363 50.31 10.84 41.18
CA ALA A 363 49.04 11.55 41.19
C ALA A 363 47.97 10.79 40.37
N LEU A 364 46.75 10.73 40.89
CA LEU A 364 45.56 10.28 40.15
C LEU A 364 45.40 11.14 38.89
N VAL A 365 45.21 10.51 37.74
CA VAL A 365 44.79 11.23 36.54
C VAL A 365 43.28 11.41 36.64
N ASP A 366 42.86 12.53 37.22
CA ASP A 366 41.44 12.87 37.39
C ASP A 366 40.82 13.30 36.05
N VAL A 367 41.24 14.43 35.48
CA VAL A 367 40.70 14.94 34.20
C VAL A 367 41.49 14.39 33.01
N ALA A 368 40.83 13.63 32.13
CA ALA A 368 41.46 13.10 30.92
C ALA A 368 40.45 12.80 29.82
N LEU A 369 40.94 12.59 28.60
CA LEU A 369 40.15 12.12 27.47
C LEU A 369 39.77 10.65 27.71
N ARG A 370 38.50 10.37 27.97
CA ARG A 370 37.98 9.03 28.26
C ARG A 370 36.99 8.57 27.21
N GLY A 371 37.14 7.31 26.82
CA GLY A 371 36.11 6.59 26.08
C GLY A 371 34.93 6.25 26.99
N GLY A 372 33.82 5.80 26.43
CA GLY A 372 32.77 5.20 27.24
C GLY A 372 33.28 3.95 27.97
N ILE A 373 32.71 3.66 29.14
CA ILE A 373 33.13 2.57 30.04
C ILE A 373 32.94 1.17 29.44
N ASP A 374 32.21 1.05 28.33
CA ASP A 374 31.90 -0.17 27.59
C ASP A 374 31.03 -1.19 28.33
N LYS A 375 31.28 -1.38 29.62
CA LYS A 375 30.56 -2.28 30.52
C LYS A 375 30.06 -1.51 31.72
N MET A 376 28.79 -1.73 32.05
CA MET A 376 28.15 -1.21 33.25
C MET A 376 27.43 -2.35 33.97
N GLN A 377 27.46 -2.34 35.30
CA GLN A 377 26.71 -3.27 36.14
C GLN A 377 26.06 -2.53 37.30
N PHE A 378 24.77 -2.80 37.50
CA PHE A 378 23.98 -2.38 38.65
C PHE A 378 23.90 -3.52 39.66
N ILE A 379 24.32 -3.26 40.89
CA ILE A 379 24.45 -4.25 41.95
C ILE A 379 23.54 -3.86 43.09
N GLU A 380 22.60 -4.75 43.42
CA GLU A 380 21.78 -4.58 44.61
C GLU A 380 22.62 -4.70 45.88
N GLN A 381 22.47 -3.75 46.80
CA GLN A 381 23.05 -3.84 48.14
C GLN A 381 21.93 -3.97 49.18
N PRO A 382 22.11 -4.82 50.22
CA PRO A 382 21.17 -4.89 51.33
C PRO A 382 21.11 -3.52 52.02
N PHE A 383 19.92 -2.93 52.04
CA PHE A 383 19.59 -1.73 52.78
C PHE A 383 18.26 -2.00 53.47
N ASP A 384 18.24 -1.91 54.79
CA ASP A 384 17.05 -2.22 55.60
C ASP A 384 16.93 -1.17 56.70
N SER A 385 16.26 -0.06 56.35
CA SER A 385 15.96 1.02 57.27
C SER A 385 14.90 0.63 58.33
N PHE A 386 14.22 -0.51 58.18
CA PHE A 386 13.21 -1.02 59.11
C PHE A 386 13.83 -1.53 60.42
N LEU A 387 15.02 -2.12 60.33
CA LEU A 387 15.80 -2.64 61.46
C LEU A 387 16.86 -1.64 61.97
N GLY A 388 16.86 -0.40 61.46
CA GLY A 388 17.87 0.61 61.78
C GLY A 388 19.28 0.27 61.26
N ILE A 389 19.37 -0.62 60.26
CA ILE A 389 20.64 -1.05 59.67
C ILE A 389 21.05 0.00 58.64
N THR A 390 22.16 0.68 58.88
CA THR A 390 22.76 1.60 57.92
C THR A 390 23.38 0.84 56.74
N PHE A 391 23.41 1.48 55.56
CA PHE A 391 24.06 0.95 54.35
C PHE A 391 25.47 0.42 54.67
N SER A 392 25.76 -0.82 54.25
CA SER A 392 27.09 -1.40 54.44
C SER A 392 28.04 -0.80 53.40
N ALA A 393 28.98 0.03 53.85
CA ALA A 393 29.94 0.68 52.96
C ALA A 393 30.72 -0.38 52.14
N THR A 394 30.79 -0.17 50.84
CA THR A 394 31.45 -1.08 49.89
C THR A 394 32.41 -0.32 48.98
N ASN A 395 33.32 -1.04 48.34
CA ASN A 395 34.28 -0.46 47.41
C ASN A 395 34.21 -1.19 46.06
N HIS A 396 34.21 -0.45 44.97
CA HIS A 396 34.35 -0.99 43.62
C HIS A 396 35.70 -0.63 43.04
N ILE A 397 36.36 -1.61 42.40
CA ILE A 397 37.69 -1.46 41.81
C ILE A 397 37.60 -1.75 40.32
N TRP A 398 38.13 -0.87 39.49
CA TRP A 398 38.19 -1.09 38.04
C TRP A 398 39.45 -0.49 37.41
N THR A 399 39.67 -0.84 36.14
CA THR A 399 40.73 -0.25 35.32
C THR A 399 40.16 0.93 34.54
N ASP A 400 40.62 2.13 34.85
CA ASP A 400 40.32 3.36 34.12
C ASP A 400 41.31 3.51 32.97
N ARG A 401 40.79 3.64 31.75
CA ARG A 401 41.58 3.77 30.53
C ARG A 401 41.30 5.12 29.87
N PHE A 402 42.36 5.89 29.67
CA PHE A 402 42.27 7.26 29.16
C PHE A 402 43.35 7.54 28.12
N VAL A 403 43.14 8.60 27.33
CA VAL A 403 44.10 9.12 26.35
C VAL A 403 44.84 10.31 26.95
N SER A 404 46.16 10.33 26.80
CA SER A 404 46.99 11.44 27.24
C SER A 404 48.15 11.68 26.27
N THR A 405 48.70 12.89 26.28
CA THR A 405 49.97 13.26 25.64
C THR A 405 51.14 13.20 26.61
N ASN A 406 50.94 12.82 27.87
CA ASN A 406 51.99 12.81 28.89
C ASN A 406 53.01 11.66 28.74
N GLY A 407 52.80 10.74 27.79
CA GLY A 407 53.73 9.65 27.50
C GLY A 407 55.04 10.10 26.85
N GLN A 408 56.14 9.45 27.20
CA GLN A 408 57.44 9.69 26.56
C GLN A 408 57.70 8.70 25.43
N ASN A 409 57.89 9.22 24.21
CA ASN A 409 58.43 8.44 23.09
C ASN A 409 59.95 8.41 23.17
N VAL A 410 60.58 7.24 23.09
CA VAL A 410 62.04 7.09 23.05
C VAL A 410 62.47 6.61 21.66
N GLY A 411 63.16 7.45 20.91
CA GLY A 411 63.71 7.14 19.59
C GLY A 411 65.16 6.65 19.64
N GLY A 412 65.61 5.93 18.62
CA GLY A 412 66.99 5.47 18.49
C GLY A 412 67.32 4.12 19.16
N LEU A 413 66.33 3.43 19.73
CA LEU A 413 66.51 2.16 20.47
C LEU A 413 66.89 0.96 19.60
N ASN A 414 66.55 1.02 18.31
CA ASN A 414 66.89 0.03 17.30
C ASN A 414 68.21 0.33 16.58
N ASN A 415 68.91 1.42 16.94
CA ASN A 415 70.18 1.77 16.35
C ASN A 415 71.34 1.12 17.11
N THR A 416 71.85 0.02 16.58
CA THR A 416 72.96 -0.75 17.18
C THR A 416 74.34 -0.22 16.81
N THR A 417 74.42 0.91 16.08
CA THR A 417 75.69 1.53 15.70
C THR A 417 76.43 2.01 16.96
N PRO A 418 77.69 1.60 17.19
CA PRO A 418 78.47 2.10 18.32
C PRO A 418 78.51 3.64 18.33
N GLY A 419 78.03 4.25 19.43
CA GLY A 419 77.90 5.71 19.58
C GLY A 419 76.51 6.29 19.30
N ALA A 420 75.52 5.48 18.91
CA ALA A 420 74.14 5.93 18.75
C ALA A 420 73.49 6.28 20.11
N SER A 421 72.85 7.46 20.20
CA SER A 421 72.12 7.91 21.40
C SER A 421 70.62 7.72 21.26
N ALA A 422 69.97 7.20 22.31
CA ALA A 422 68.52 7.29 22.44
C ALA A 422 68.09 8.74 22.74
N TYR A 423 66.98 9.19 22.19
CA TYR A 423 66.45 10.55 22.40
C TYR A 423 64.97 10.52 22.76
N ILE A 424 64.52 11.50 23.54
CA ILE A 424 63.09 11.70 23.83
C ILE A 424 62.46 12.41 22.62
N GLY A 425 61.52 11.75 21.97
CA GLY A 425 60.75 12.29 20.85
C GLY A 425 59.60 13.19 21.30
N ILE A 426 58.90 13.78 20.32
CA ILE A 426 57.70 14.59 20.57
C ILE A 426 56.64 13.67 21.21
N PRO A 427 55.98 14.08 22.31
CA PRO A 427 54.91 13.30 22.91
C PRO A 427 53.77 13.11 21.90
N THR A 428 53.30 11.87 21.76
CA THR A 428 52.14 11.52 20.92
C THR A 428 50.99 11.07 21.78
N LEU A 429 49.75 11.29 21.31
CA LEU A 429 48.56 10.75 21.95
C LEU A 429 48.67 9.21 22.03
N ALA A 430 48.55 8.67 23.23
CA ALA A 430 48.54 7.24 23.49
C ALA A 430 47.53 6.89 24.59
N TRP A 431 47.15 5.61 24.64
CA TRP A 431 46.31 5.06 25.69
C TRP A 431 47.15 4.71 26.92
N PHE A 432 46.64 5.09 28.08
CA PHE A 432 47.19 4.75 29.39
C PHE A 432 46.10 4.16 30.26
N GLU A 433 46.50 3.35 31.24
CA GLU A 433 45.61 2.66 32.15
C GLU A 433 46.06 2.92 33.59
N GLN A 434 45.11 3.19 34.47
CA GLN A 434 45.30 3.24 35.92
C GLN A 434 44.25 2.36 36.59
N THR A 435 44.58 1.77 37.74
CA THR A 435 43.57 1.06 38.55
C THR A 435 43.09 2.00 39.63
N VAL A 436 41.78 2.16 39.71
CA VAL A 436 41.12 3.06 40.66
C VAL A 436 40.07 2.31 41.48
N GLY A 437 39.75 2.84 42.65
CA GLY A 437 38.68 2.34 43.49
C GLY A 437 37.77 3.45 43.96
N ARG A 438 36.45 3.20 43.99
CA ARG A 438 35.44 4.13 44.52
C ARG A 438 34.90 3.63 45.84
N GLY A 439 34.98 4.47 46.87
CA GLY A 439 34.32 4.22 48.15
C GLY A 439 32.84 4.60 48.08
N ILE A 440 31.97 3.68 48.46
CA ILE A 440 30.51 3.86 48.42
C ILE A 440 29.99 3.80 49.85
N PHE A 441 29.48 4.91 50.35
CA PHE A 441 28.98 5.07 51.73
C PHE A 441 27.45 5.16 51.82
N GLN A 442 26.79 5.28 50.68
CA GLN A 442 25.34 5.27 50.49
C GLN A 442 25.05 4.71 49.08
N PRO A 443 23.88 4.14 48.81
CA PRO A 443 23.57 3.60 47.49
C PRO A 443 23.59 4.70 46.42
N ASP A 444 24.01 4.35 45.20
CA ASP A 444 23.96 5.28 44.06
C ASP A 444 22.53 5.55 43.60
N ILE A 445 21.63 4.57 43.79
CA ILE A 445 20.20 4.68 43.50
C ILE A 445 19.39 4.14 44.67
N ILE A 446 18.44 4.91 45.18
CA ILE A 446 17.50 4.47 46.23
C ILE A 446 16.05 4.55 45.76
N PHE A 447 15.28 3.50 46.01
CA PHE A 447 13.85 3.42 45.71
C PHE A 447 13.02 3.64 46.98
N VAL A 448 12.04 4.54 46.91
CA VAL A 448 11.23 5.02 48.04
C VAL A 448 9.75 5.04 47.64
N ALA A 449 8.83 4.87 48.59
CA ALA A 449 7.41 5.13 48.36
C ALA A 449 6.88 6.18 49.36
N ASP A 450 6.25 7.23 48.87
CA ASP A 450 5.79 8.36 49.70
C ASP A 450 4.47 8.95 49.18
N GLU A 451 3.89 9.93 49.87
CA GLU A 451 2.74 10.69 49.36
C GLU A 451 3.23 11.92 48.58
N LEU A 452 3.30 11.80 47.25
CA LEU A 452 3.84 12.87 46.39
C LEU A 452 2.86 14.04 46.15
N GLY A 453 1.61 13.90 46.57
CA GLY A 453 0.57 14.92 46.39
C GLY A 453 0.20 15.15 44.92
N VAL A 454 -0.14 16.39 44.60
CA VAL A 454 -0.55 16.84 43.26
C VAL A 454 0.44 17.87 42.71
N SER A 455 0.56 17.94 41.39
CA SER A 455 1.29 18.97 40.66
C SER A 455 0.65 20.36 40.88
N PRO A 456 1.34 21.46 40.51
CA PRO A 456 0.76 22.81 40.55
C PRO A 456 -0.58 22.95 39.80
N ASP A 457 -0.83 22.10 38.80
CA ASP A 457 -2.05 22.05 38.01
C ASP A 457 -3.15 21.14 38.61
N GLY A 458 -2.93 20.61 39.82
CA GLY A 458 -3.89 19.77 40.54
C GLY A 458 -3.92 18.30 40.10
N VAL A 459 -2.88 17.82 39.39
CA VAL A 459 -2.81 16.44 38.89
C VAL A 459 -1.97 15.56 39.83
N PRO A 460 -2.44 14.38 40.28
CA PRO A 460 -1.66 13.48 41.13
C PRO A 460 -0.32 13.09 40.51
N ILE A 461 0.75 13.19 41.31
CA ILE A 461 2.10 12.82 40.88
C ILE A 461 2.30 11.33 41.14
N ALA A 462 2.47 10.54 40.07
CA ALA A 462 2.68 9.09 40.20
C ALA A 462 4.08 8.76 40.73
N PHE A 463 5.11 9.45 40.24
CA PHE A 463 6.49 9.24 40.65
C PHE A 463 7.27 10.56 40.59
N ASN A 464 8.40 10.62 41.30
CA ASN A 464 9.36 11.72 41.25
C ASN A 464 10.79 11.14 41.27
N ARG A 465 11.76 11.85 40.70
CA ARG A 465 13.19 11.47 40.73
C ARG A 465 14.12 12.65 40.95
N THR A 466 15.38 12.37 41.28
CA THR A 466 16.44 13.40 41.40
C THR A 466 16.77 14.02 40.04
N ASP A 467 16.77 15.35 39.99
CA ASP A 467 17.02 16.16 38.79
C ASP A 467 18.51 16.16 38.34
N SER A 468 18.80 16.92 37.28
CA SER A 468 20.15 17.06 36.72
C SER A 468 21.04 18.12 37.38
N LEU A 469 20.62 18.79 38.47
CA LEU A 469 21.37 19.91 39.06
C LEU A 469 22.76 19.52 39.59
N ALA A 470 22.93 18.26 40.00
CA ALA A 470 24.20 17.73 40.51
C ALA A 470 25.15 17.23 39.40
N TRP A 471 24.73 17.24 38.12
CA TRP A 471 25.55 16.76 37.02
C TRP A 471 26.70 17.72 36.74
N ILE A 472 27.88 17.16 36.39
CA ILE A 472 29.08 17.96 36.17
C ILE A 472 29.21 18.29 34.69
N ASP A 473 29.21 19.58 34.36
CA ASP A 473 29.49 20.08 33.03
C ASP A 473 31.01 20.18 32.79
N ASN A 474 31.53 19.41 31.82
CA ASN A 474 32.93 19.45 31.41
C ASN A 474 33.15 20.23 30.11
N TYR A 475 32.20 21.07 29.67
CA TYR A 475 32.32 21.88 28.45
C TYR A 475 33.66 22.63 28.37
N THR A 476 34.06 23.32 29.44
CA THR A 476 35.31 24.10 29.49
C THR A 476 36.55 23.24 29.22
N ASN A 477 36.57 21.99 29.67
CA ASN A 477 37.68 21.06 29.46
C ASN A 477 37.76 20.55 28.02
N ASN A 478 36.66 20.67 27.26
CA ASN A 478 36.55 20.23 25.87
C ASN A 478 36.72 21.39 24.86
N LEU A 479 37.04 22.61 25.33
CA LEU A 479 37.31 23.76 24.47
C LEU A 479 38.69 23.67 23.81
N GLY A 480 38.74 23.97 22.51
CA GLY A 480 39.99 24.22 21.80
C GLY A 480 40.60 25.59 22.17
N PRO A 481 41.77 25.95 21.63
CA PRO A 481 42.46 27.22 21.94
C PRO A 481 41.72 28.48 21.45
N VAL A 482 40.65 28.32 20.65
CA VAL A 482 39.84 29.42 20.11
C VAL A 482 38.60 29.59 20.97
N GLN A 483 38.43 30.78 21.55
CA GLN A 483 37.18 31.14 22.23
C GLN A 483 36.07 31.34 21.18
N ILE A 484 35.01 30.55 21.31
CA ILE A 484 33.79 30.67 20.49
C ILE A 484 32.73 31.38 21.33
N LEU A 485 31.94 32.26 20.72
CA LEU A 485 30.87 33.04 21.36
C LEU A 485 29.67 32.19 21.84
N THR A 486 29.67 30.87 21.60
CA THR A 486 28.61 29.96 22.03
C THR A 486 28.97 29.31 23.37
N THR A 487 28.09 29.40 24.37
CA THR A 487 28.18 28.69 25.65
C THR A 487 27.34 27.42 25.56
N ASN A 488 27.91 26.33 25.03
CA ASN A 488 27.20 25.05 25.02
C ASN A 488 27.34 24.37 26.39
N VAL A 489 26.42 23.45 26.72
CA VAL A 489 26.47 22.66 27.96
C VAL A 489 26.75 21.21 27.60
N GLY A 490 27.77 20.62 28.22
CA GLY A 490 28.30 19.32 27.90
C GLY A 490 29.43 19.33 26.86
N PRO A 491 30.19 18.22 26.70
CA PRO A 491 29.90 16.93 27.30
C PRO A 491 30.19 16.93 28.81
N GLY A 492 29.48 16.09 29.57
CA GLY A 492 29.54 16.09 31.02
C GLY A 492 29.32 14.72 31.65
N LEU A 493 29.35 14.68 32.98
CA LEU A 493 29.26 13.47 33.80
C LEU A 493 27.96 13.47 34.62
N ILE A 494 27.26 12.34 34.59
CA ILE A 494 26.14 12.06 35.49
C ILE A 494 26.70 11.60 36.84
N VAL A 495 26.24 12.20 37.94
CA VAL A 495 26.74 11.95 39.30
C VAL A 495 25.55 11.74 40.26
N GLY A 496 25.73 10.85 41.24
CA GLY A 496 24.71 10.49 42.25
C GLY A 496 24.99 11.07 43.65
N PRO A 497 24.17 10.71 44.67
CA PRO A 497 23.15 9.66 44.65
C PRO A 497 21.84 10.10 43.97
N MET A 498 21.06 9.13 43.49
CA MET A 498 19.76 9.34 42.86
C MET A 498 18.67 8.67 43.69
N GLN A 499 17.52 9.33 43.80
CA GLN A 499 16.35 8.81 44.48
C GLN A 499 15.18 8.72 43.49
N TYR A 500 14.51 7.57 43.48
CA TYR A 500 13.25 7.35 42.79
C TYR A 500 12.15 7.15 43.83
N THR A 501 11.16 8.04 43.83
CA THR A 501 10.04 8.02 44.78
C THR A 501 8.75 7.71 44.02
N PHE A 502 7.98 6.73 44.48
CA PHE A 502 6.65 6.41 43.92
C PHE A 502 5.55 6.81 44.89
N THR A 503 4.41 7.24 44.36
CA THR A 503 3.27 7.61 45.19
C THR A 503 2.55 6.39 45.76
N LYS A 504 2.09 6.47 47.01
CA LYS A 504 1.24 5.44 47.64
C LYS A 504 -0.22 5.57 47.15
N LEU A 505 -0.58 4.83 46.11
CA LEU A 505 -1.94 4.77 45.58
C LEU A 505 -2.82 3.88 46.49
N GLY A 506 -3.87 4.42 47.13
CA GLY A 506 -4.82 3.64 47.93
C GLY A 506 -5.49 4.31 49.14
N GLU A 507 -4.96 5.44 49.64
CA GLU A 507 -5.44 6.06 50.91
C GLU A 507 -6.27 7.35 50.74
N GLY A 508 -6.49 7.82 49.51
CA GLY A 508 -7.39 8.93 49.16
C GLY A 508 -7.57 9.02 47.65
N PHE A 509 -8.75 9.45 47.17
CA PHE A 509 -8.98 9.64 45.73
C PHE A 509 -9.61 11.00 45.43
N GLU A 510 -9.04 11.68 44.43
CA GLU A 510 -9.56 12.94 43.89
C GLU A 510 -9.88 12.72 42.40
N VAL A 511 -11.08 13.12 42.00
CA VAL A 511 -11.55 13.06 40.62
C VAL A 511 -11.18 14.38 39.95
N ILE A 512 -10.29 14.35 38.96
CA ILE A 512 -10.00 15.53 38.15
C ILE A 512 -11.15 15.76 37.18
N TRP A 513 -11.92 16.82 37.39
CA TRP A 513 -12.93 17.31 36.44
C TRP A 513 -12.38 18.50 35.66
N SER A 514 -11.94 18.28 34.41
CA SER A 514 -11.35 19.30 33.55
C SER A 514 -12.38 20.12 32.73
N GLY A 515 -13.69 19.92 32.93
CA GLY A 515 -14.74 20.76 32.33
C GLY A 515 -14.96 20.63 30.82
N GLU A 516 -14.30 19.71 30.10
CA GLU A 516 -14.46 19.55 28.64
C GLU A 516 -15.53 18.53 28.23
N ALA A 517 -16.23 18.83 27.12
CA ALA A 517 -17.19 17.95 26.46
C ALA A 517 -16.49 17.06 25.41
N SER A 518 -15.93 15.92 25.85
CA SER A 518 -15.35 14.89 24.96
C SER A 518 -16.06 13.54 25.13
N VAL A 519 -16.28 12.81 24.03
CA VAL A 519 -17.13 11.60 23.87
C VAL A 519 -16.64 10.36 24.66
N VAL A 520 -15.62 10.52 25.51
CA VAL A 520 -15.12 9.45 26.40
C VAL A 520 -14.69 9.97 27.78
N GLY A 521 -15.06 11.19 28.16
CA GLY A 521 -14.74 11.74 29.47
C GLY A 521 -15.72 11.30 30.55
N ASN A 522 -15.68 10.03 31.03
CA ASN A 522 -16.16 9.66 32.39
C ASN A 522 -16.00 8.17 32.83
N THR A 523 -14.95 7.42 32.45
CA THR A 523 -14.92 5.95 32.74
C THR A 523 -13.72 5.40 33.50
N ASN A 524 -12.78 6.22 33.97
CA ASN A 524 -11.56 5.64 34.54
C ASN A 524 -11.66 5.44 36.05
N SER A 525 -11.96 4.18 36.38
CA SER A 525 -11.61 3.43 37.58
C SER A 525 -10.22 3.78 38.12
N TYR A 526 -10.02 3.51 39.40
CA TYR A 526 -8.77 3.73 40.15
C TYR A 526 -7.47 3.39 39.38
N SER A 527 -6.39 4.14 39.62
CA SER A 527 -5.05 3.74 39.18
C SER A 527 -4.36 2.96 40.29
N LEU A 528 -3.82 1.80 39.96
CA LEU A 528 -2.93 1.05 40.86
C LEU A 528 -1.56 0.86 40.26
N TRP A 529 -0.62 0.54 41.13
CA TRP A 529 0.60 -0.11 40.73
C TRP A 529 0.42 -1.61 40.52
N GLY A 530 1.23 -2.17 39.63
CA GLY A 530 1.36 -3.60 39.50
C GLY A 530 2.69 -4.05 38.91
N HIS A 531 2.91 -5.36 38.92
CA HIS A 531 3.98 -6.06 38.23
C HIS A 531 3.36 -6.98 37.17
N ILE A 532 3.53 -6.63 35.90
CA ILE A 532 2.98 -7.36 34.75
C ILE A 532 4.08 -8.25 34.15
N LYS A 533 3.94 -9.57 34.33
CA LYS A 533 4.89 -10.59 33.86
C LYS A 533 4.58 -11.08 32.44
N GLY A 534 3.38 -10.84 31.95
CA GLY A 534 2.87 -11.38 30.70
C GLY A 534 1.47 -10.89 30.33
N PRO A 535 0.94 -11.31 29.17
CA PRO A 535 -0.37 -10.89 28.68
C PRO A 535 -1.56 -11.59 29.35
N GLY A 536 -1.32 -12.67 30.09
CA GLY A 536 -2.36 -13.48 30.68
C GLY A 536 -3.05 -12.79 31.86
N PRO A 537 -4.33 -13.10 32.14
CA PRO A 537 -5.07 -12.52 33.26
C PRO A 537 -4.45 -12.82 34.63
N ASN A 538 -3.67 -13.90 34.75
CA ASN A 538 -2.97 -14.30 35.97
C ASN A 538 -1.52 -13.81 36.03
N ASP A 539 -1.05 -13.08 35.02
CA ASP A 539 0.33 -12.59 34.93
C ASP A 539 0.52 -11.21 35.58
N VAL A 540 -0.40 -10.81 36.45
CA VAL A 540 -0.44 -9.46 37.05
C VAL A 540 -0.50 -9.58 38.57
N VAL A 541 0.39 -8.87 39.25
CA VAL A 541 0.29 -8.63 40.71
C VAL A 541 0.01 -7.15 40.94
N THR A 542 -1.01 -6.83 41.74
CA THR A 542 -1.40 -5.45 42.10
C THR A 542 -0.82 -5.03 43.45
N PHE A 543 -0.54 -3.74 43.63
CA PHE A 543 -0.11 -3.14 44.90
C PHE A 543 -1.04 -1.98 45.33
N PRO A 544 -1.24 -1.76 46.64
CA PRO A 544 -0.73 -2.57 47.75
C PRO A 544 -1.48 -3.91 47.85
N ASN A 545 -0.86 -4.91 48.48
CA ASN A 545 -1.47 -6.23 48.69
C ASN A 545 -1.37 -6.58 50.18
N ASP A 546 -2.50 -6.74 50.85
CA ASP A 546 -2.60 -7.01 52.30
C ASP A 546 -1.79 -8.23 52.74
N ALA A 547 -1.61 -9.23 51.86
CA ALA A 547 -0.77 -10.39 52.15
C ALA A 547 0.72 -10.02 52.29
N GLN A 548 1.21 -8.99 51.59
CA GLN A 548 2.61 -8.56 51.61
C GLN A 548 2.98 -7.88 52.94
N MET A 549 2.05 -7.19 53.60
CA MET A 549 2.24 -6.65 54.95
C MET A 549 2.55 -7.78 55.95
N HIS A 550 1.77 -8.86 55.91
CA HIS A 550 2.01 -10.04 56.76
C HIS A 550 3.30 -10.79 56.41
N ILE A 551 3.73 -10.75 55.14
CA ILE A 551 5.02 -11.30 54.71
C ILE A 551 6.18 -10.43 55.24
N LEU A 552 6.06 -9.10 55.18
CA LEU A 552 7.08 -8.18 55.73
C LEU A 552 7.22 -8.32 57.25
N GLU A 553 6.11 -8.35 57.98
CA GLU A 553 6.10 -8.60 59.43
C GLU A 553 6.84 -9.88 59.79
N ASN A 554 6.79 -10.87 58.91
CA ASN A 554 7.31 -12.20 59.10
C ASN A 554 8.77 -12.38 58.63
N VAL A 555 9.25 -11.54 57.71
CA VAL A 555 10.69 -11.37 57.42
C VAL A 555 11.38 -10.61 58.56
N LEU A 556 10.67 -9.66 59.19
CA LEU A 556 11.21 -8.80 60.26
C LEU A 556 11.13 -9.44 61.65
N THR A 557 10.16 -10.33 61.90
CA THR A 557 10.07 -11.08 63.16
C THR A 557 10.78 -12.43 63.02
N PRO A 558 11.85 -12.69 63.80
CA PRO A 558 12.44 -14.02 63.82
C PRO A 558 11.37 -15.04 64.20
N ALA A 559 11.23 -16.10 63.42
CA ALA A 559 10.37 -17.22 63.81
C ALA A 559 10.78 -17.69 65.21
N THR A 560 9.83 -17.74 66.14
CA THR A 560 10.07 -18.11 67.55
C THR A 560 9.72 -19.58 67.83
N ALA A 561 9.00 -20.24 66.92
CA ALA A 561 8.70 -21.67 66.95
C ALA A 561 8.49 -22.22 65.52
N VAL A 562 8.49 -23.56 65.38
CA VAL A 562 8.11 -24.21 64.13
C VAL A 562 6.60 -24.06 63.88
N PRO A 563 6.15 -23.93 62.61
CA PRO A 563 4.73 -23.83 62.28
C PRO A 563 3.97 -25.10 62.68
N THR A 564 2.66 -24.95 62.95
CA THR A 564 1.79 -26.09 63.25
C THR A 564 0.61 -26.13 62.29
N ILE A 565 0.25 -27.34 61.83
CA ILE A 565 -0.91 -27.56 60.97
C ILE A 565 -2.04 -28.13 61.82
N THR A 566 -3.16 -27.43 61.85
CA THR A 566 -4.40 -27.88 62.50
C THR A 566 -5.19 -28.79 61.56
N ARG A 567 -5.34 -28.39 60.29
CA ARG A 567 -6.10 -29.14 59.27
C ARG A 567 -5.64 -28.83 57.86
N ILE A 568 -5.75 -29.79 56.95
CA ILE A 568 -5.74 -29.58 55.51
C ILE A 568 -7.09 -30.01 54.90
N TYR A 569 -7.56 -29.29 53.88
CA TYR A 569 -8.79 -29.63 53.15
C TYR A 569 -8.81 -29.00 51.75
N ASP A 570 -9.54 -29.62 50.85
CA ASP A 570 -9.90 -29.12 49.51
C ASP A 570 -11.13 -28.19 49.59
N ALA A 571 -11.44 -27.46 48.51
CA ALA A 571 -12.58 -26.54 48.48
C ALA A 571 -13.95 -27.19 48.77
N GLY A 572 -14.13 -28.47 48.44
CA GLY A 572 -15.33 -29.27 48.73
C GLY A 572 -15.36 -29.95 50.10
N GLN A 573 -14.23 -29.92 50.83
CA GLN A 573 -14.01 -30.55 52.14
C GLN A 573 -14.23 -32.08 52.19
N ASP A 574 -14.07 -32.78 51.07
CA ASP A 574 -14.21 -34.24 51.00
C ASP A 574 -12.87 -34.98 51.26
N ASN A 575 -11.77 -34.24 51.46
CA ASN A 575 -10.41 -34.74 51.59
C ASN A 575 -9.89 -35.42 50.30
N ILE A 576 -10.42 -35.03 49.16
CA ILE A 576 -9.95 -35.40 47.83
C ILE A 576 -9.65 -34.10 47.09
N LEU A 577 -8.38 -33.90 46.75
CA LEU A 577 -7.96 -32.75 45.95
C LEU A 577 -7.81 -33.13 44.49
N THR A 578 -8.60 -32.49 43.65
CA THR A 578 -8.42 -32.47 42.20
C THR A 578 -7.43 -31.37 41.83
N ARG A 579 -6.14 -31.71 41.71
CA ARG A 579 -5.05 -30.71 41.69
C ARG A 579 -5.13 -29.67 40.56
N THR A 580 -5.90 -29.92 39.50
CA THR A 580 -6.06 -29.00 38.38
C THR A 580 -7.34 -28.16 38.45
N GLN A 581 -8.24 -28.42 39.41
CA GLN A 581 -9.55 -27.76 39.51
C GLN A 581 -9.81 -27.15 40.89
N GLU A 582 -9.15 -27.66 41.93
CA GLU A 582 -9.41 -27.29 43.32
C GLU A 582 -8.16 -26.72 43.98
N ALA A 583 -8.39 -25.82 44.95
CA ALA A 583 -7.34 -25.29 45.81
C ALA A 583 -7.19 -26.16 47.06
N LEU A 584 -5.96 -26.30 47.55
CA LEU A 584 -5.64 -26.92 48.83
C LEU A 584 -5.48 -25.86 49.91
N THR A 585 -6.34 -25.91 50.93
CA THR A 585 -6.26 -25.04 52.09
C THR A 585 -5.55 -25.74 53.25
N ILE A 586 -4.61 -25.03 53.87
CA ILE A 586 -3.86 -25.45 55.06
C ILE A 586 -4.17 -24.45 56.16
N GLU A 587 -4.71 -24.93 57.28
CA GLU A 587 -5.00 -24.13 58.47
C GLU A 587 -4.10 -24.53 59.62
N GLY A 588 -3.70 -23.55 60.42
CA GLY A 588 -2.66 -23.74 61.43
C GLY A 588 -2.33 -22.50 62.25
N GLN A 589 -1.15 -22.51 62.85
CA GLN A 589 -0.55 -21.36 63.53
C GLN A 589 0.87 -21.14 62.99
N LEU A 590 1.34 -19.90 63.03
CA LEU A 590 2.65 -19.50 62.49
C LEU A 590 2.83 -19.82 61.00
N LEU A 591 1.73 -19.92 60.24
CA LEU A 591 1.77 -20.26 58.82
C LEU A 591 2.33 -19.14 57.95
N ASN A 592 2.32 -17.89 58.43
CA ASN A 592 3.03 -16.81 57.78
C ASN A 592 4.54 -17.09 57.71
N SER A 593 5.13 -17.77 58.69
CA SER A 593 6.58 -18.08 58.75
C SER A 593 7.06 -19.14 57.75
N VAL A 594 6.15 -19.74 56.98
CA VAL A 594 6.47 -20.90 56.13
C VAL A 594 7.28 -20.49 54.91
N GLU A 595 8.42 -21.14 54.71
CA GLU A 595 9.28 -20.93 53.52
C GLU A 595 9.15 -22.06 52.51
N HIS A 596 8.76 -23.25 52.97
CA HIS A 596 8.40 -24.32 52.06
C HIS A 596 7.25 -25.19 52.54
N ILE A 597 6.53 -25.71 51.54
CA ILE A 597 5.42 -26.63 51.71
C ILE A 597 5.81 -27.94 51.05
N GLN A 598 5.87 -29.00 51.85
CA GLN A 598 6.18 -30.35 51.40
C GLN A 598 4.92 -31.19 51.37
N ILE A 599 4.60 -31.74 50.21
CA ILE A 599 3.62 -32.81 50.09
C ILE A 599 4.36 -34.12 50.36
N MET A 600 3.80 -34.91 51.28
CA MET A 600 4.43 -36.11 51.84
C MET A 600 3.63 -37.36 51.49
N ASN A 601 4.33 -38.46 51.24
CA ASN A 601 3.79 -39.81 51.20
C ASN A 601 4.45 -40.63 52.33
N GLY A 602 3.79 -40.70 53.49
CA GLY A 602 4.41 -41.21 54.70
C GLY A 602 5.61 -40.34 55.11
N ASN A 603 6.82 -40.91 55.09
CA ASN A 603 8.06 -40.19 55.40
C ASN A 603 8.78 -39.62 54.17
N LEU A 604 8.32 -39.93 52.94
CA LEU A 604 8.94 -39.48 51.70
C LEU A 604 8.34 -38.14 51.25
N VAL A 605 9.17 -37.17 50.92
CA VAL A 605 8.74 -35.92 50.27
C VAL A 605 8.50 -36.19 48.79
N VAL A 606 7.28 -35.97 48.30
CA VAL A 606 6.91 -36.20 46.89
C VAL A 606 6.87 -34.90 46.06
N GLN A 607 6.65 -33.76 46.71
CA GLN A 607 6.82 -32.44 46.10
C GLN A 607 7.24 -31.44 47.18
N THR A 608 8.15 -30.53 46.84
CA THR A 608 8.48 -29.36 47.68
C THR A 608 8.15 -28.11 46.88
N ILE A 609 7.24 -27.30 47.40
CA ILE A 609 6.93 -25.95 46.91
C ILE A 609 7.76 -24.99 47.77
N SER A 610 8.62 -24.19 47.16
CA SER A 610 9.64 -23.38 47.87
C SER A 610 9.72 -21.97 47.31
N GLY A 611 10.35 -21.07 48.07
CA GLY A 611 10.72 -19.74 47.59
C GLY A 611 9.55 -18.78 47.50
N SER A 612 9.62 -17.80 46.59
CA SER A 612 8.60 -16.74 46.46
C SER A 612 7.19 -17.26 46.17
N GLN A 613 7.05 -18.45 45.57
CA GLN A 613 5.73 -19.03 45.29
C GLN A 613 4.94 -19.34 46.57
N VAL A 614 5.60 -19.80 47.63
CA VAL A 614 4.93 -20.13 48.91
C VAL A 614 4.31 -18.88 49.51
N GLN A 615 4.99 -17.75 49.40
CA GLN A 615 4.53 -16.47 49.91
C GLN A 615 3.22 -16.02 49.25
N LEU A 616 3.01 -16.34 47.96
CA LEU A 616 1.77 -16.03 47.24
C LEU A 616 0.55 -16.82 47.78
N PHE A 617 0.79 -17.95 48.44
CA PHE A 617 -0.25 -18.83 48.96
C PHE A 617 -0.64 -18.48 50.39
N ILE A 618 0.20 -17.74 51.12
CA ILE A 618 -0.09 -17.31 52.50
C ILE A 618 -1.21 -16.27 52.46
N LYS A 619 -2.31 -16.55 53.15
CA LYS A 619 -3.43 -15.61 53.32
C LYS A 619 -3.40 -14.92 54.67
N SER A 620 -2.89 -15.60 55.70
CA SER A 620 -2.73 -15.04 57.04
C SER A 620 -1.75 -15.89 57.86
N HIS A 621 -1.49 -15.48 59.11
CA HIS A 621 -0.80 -16.30 60.11
C HIS A 621 -1.43 -17.68 60.35
N GLN A 622 -2.71 -17.86 60.00
CA GLN A 622 -3.46 -19.08 60.27
C GLN A 622 -3.82 -19.87 59.02
N GLN A 623 -3.61 -19.33 57.81
CA GLN A 623 -4.10 -19.96 56.58
C GLN A 623 -3.16 -19.79 55.40
N ILE A 624 -2.93 -20.90 54.69
CA ILE A 624 -2.30 -20.96 53.37
C ILE A 624 -3.29 -21.59 52.39
N VAL A 625 -3.45 -21.01 51.20
CA VAL A 625 -4.29 -21.54 50.12
C VAL A 625 -3.44 -21.73 48.87
N ILE A 626 -3.17 -22.99 48.53
CA ILE A 626 -2.46 -23.36 47.31
C ILE A 626 -3.49 -23.48 46.18
N PRO A 627 -3.42 -22.64 45.13
CA PRO A 627 -4.37 -22.70 44.03
C PRO A 627 -4.15 -23.96 43.17
N ALA A 628 -5.17 -24.27 42.36
CA ALA A 628 -5.10 -25.33 41.37
C ALA A 628 -3.92 -25.12 40.40
N GLY A 629 -3.27 -26.22 39.99
CA GLY A 629 -2.18 -26.24 39.02
C GLY A 629 -0.76 -26.12 39.59
N VAL A 630 -0.61 -25.77 40.88
CA VAL A 630 0.70 -25.68 41.54
C VAL A 630 1.22 -27.06 41.98
N ILE A 631 0.32 -27.92 42.44
CA ILE A 631 0.65 -29.28 42.83
C ILE A 631 0.84 -30.12 41.56
N ASN A 632 2.00 -30.75 41.43
CA ASN A 632 2.40 -31.49 40.23
C ASN A 632 1.98 -32.97 40.28
N GLU A 633 2.23 -33.71 39.21
CA GLU A 633 1.83 -35.11 39.06
C GLU A 633 2.51 -36.05 40.07
N LEU A 634 3.71 -35.71 40.54
CA LEU A 634 4.46 -36.54 41.49
C LEU A 634 3.81 -36.57 42.87
N ALA A 635 3.05 -35.53 43.22
CA ALA A 635 2.32 -35.43 44.48
C ALA A 635 1.04 -36.29 44.52
N GLU A 636 0.57 -36.80 43.38
CA GLU A 636 -0.66 -37.57 43.26
C GLU A 636 -0.64 -38.85 44.11
N GLY A 637 -1.77 -39.19 44.72
CA GLY A 637 -1.89 -40.31 45.66
C GLY A 637 -3.33 -40.66 45.98
N ALA A 638 -3.57 -41.94 46.28
CA ALA A 638 -4.89 -42.45 46.64
C ALA A 638 -5.49 -41.70 47.85
N ALA A 639 -6.80 -41.81 48.03
CA ALA A 639 -7.54 -41.21 49.14
C ALA A 639 -6.83 -41.43 50.50
N ALA A 640 -6.73 -40.36 51.30
CA ALA A 640 -6.11 -40.36 52.62
C ALA A 640 -4.65 -40.86 52.65
N SER A 641 -3.87 -40.67 51.57
CA SER A 641 -2.46 -41.10 51.52
C SER A 641 -1.45 -39.97 51.70
N ARG A 642 -1.79 -38.72 51.34
CA ARG A 642 -0.88 -37.58 51.38
C ARG A 642 -1.06 -36.77 52.65
N THR A 643 0.06 -36.36 53.24
CA THR A 643 0.08 -35.37 54.32
C THR A 643 0.87 -34.15 53.87
N VAL A 644 0.64 -33.02 54.52
CA VAL A 644 1.40 -31.80 54.26
C VAL A 644 2.33 -31.56 55.44
N ARG A 645 3.56 -31.15 55.16
CA ARG A 645 4.50 -30.65 56.13
C ARG A 645 4.91 -29.25 55.68
N VAL A 646 4.91 -28.31 56.60
CA VAL A 646 5.39 -26.95 56.35
C VAL A 646 6.65 -26.72 57.17
N TRP A 647 7.59 -25.92 56.68
CA TRP A 647 8.80 -25.61 57.43
C TRP A 647 9.21 -24.16 57.25
N ASN A 648 9.78 -23.61 58.31
CA ASN A 648 10.38 -22.28 58.36
C ASN A 648 11.87 -22.40 58.73
N THR A 649 12.52 -21.27 58.96
CA THR A 649 13.94 -21.18 59.33
C THR A 649 14.34 -21.97 60.59
N LEU A 650 13.40 -22.25 61.51
CA LEU A 650 13.66 -23.04 62.72
C LEU A 650 13.52 -24.55 62.50
N GLY A 651 12.82 -24.98 61.45
CA GLY A 651 12.66 -26.38 61.11
C GLY A 651 11.25 -26.76 60.66
N ALA A 652 11.07 -28.07 60.47
CA ALA A 652 9.82 -28.62 59.96
C ALA A 652 8.76 -28.83 61.03
N SER A 653 7.52 -28.55 60.66
CA SER A 653 6.34 -28.94 61.41
C SER A 653 6.24 -30.46 61.50
N THR A 654 5.47 -30.93 62.48
CA THR A 654 4.86 -32.25 62.36
C THR A 654 3.99 -32.28 61.08
N ALA A 655 3.98 -33.42 60.40
CA ALA A 655 3.10 -33.59 59.24
C ALA A 655 1.64 -33.50 59.68
N SER A 656 0.77 -33.01 58.80
CA SER A 656 -0.67 -32.88 59.06
C SER A 656 -1.26 -34.21 59.54
N THR A 657 -2.11 -34.14 60.57
CA THR A 657 -2.85 -35.31 61.07
C THR A 657 -3.98 -35.70 60.11
N THR A 658 -4.53 -34.70 59.42
CA THR A 658 -5.46 -34.87 58.30
C THR A 658 -4.69 -35.30 57.05
N LYS A 659 -5.22 -36.32 56.37
CA LYS A 659 -4.66 -36.88 55.14
C LYS A 659 -5.61 -36.58 53.98
N ILE A 660 -5.04 -36.37 52.81
CA ILE A 660 -5.79 -36.03 51.60
C ILE A 660 -5.41 -36.97 50.46
N GLY A 661 -6.38 -37.31 49.60
CA GLY A 661 -6.09 -37.87 48.29
C GLY A 661 -5.75 -36.76 47.30
N ILE A 662 -4.83 -36.98 46.38
CA ILE A 662 -4.50 -36.01 45.33
C ILE A 662 -4.64 -36.72 44.00
N TYR A 663 -5.62 -36.33 43.18
CA TYR A 663 -5.84 -36.87 41.85
C TYR A 663 -5.63 -35.81 40.77
N THR A 664 -5.35 -36.25 39.55
CA THR A 664 -5.35 -35.34 38.39
C THR A 664 -6.79 -35.01 38.01
N GLY A 665 -7.09 -33.74 37.77
CA GLY A 665 -8.34 -33.38 37.11
C GLY A 665 -8.16 -33.21 35.61
N LEU A 666 -9.12 -32.53 34.98
CA LEU A 666 -9.01 -32.15 33.57
C LEU A 666 -7.77 -31.27 33.35
N PRO A 667 -7.06 -31.41 32.20
CA PRO A 667 -6.03 -30.44 31.85
C PRO A 667 -6.61 -29.03 31.82
N VAL A 668 -5.77 -28.02 32.07
CA VAL A 668 -6.18 -26.62 31.93
C VAL A 668 -5.20 -25.96 30.98
N ILE A 669 -5.72 -25.26 29.98
CA ILE A 669 -4.92 -24.40 29.10
C ILE A 669 -4.99 -23.00 29.70
N THR A 670 -3.85 -22.33 29.80
CA THR A 670 -3.75 -20.93 30.23
C THR A 670 -3.37 -19.99 29.09
N GLY A 671 -2.80 -20.53 28.00
CA GLY A 671 -2.48 -19.77 26.81
C GLY A 671 -1.85 -20.62 25.72
N THR A 672 -1.68 -20.02 24.55
CA THR A 672 -0.90 -20.59 23.44
C THR A 672 0.13 -19.58 22.95
N SER A 673 1.12 -20.03 22.17
CA SER A 673 2.07 -19.12 21.52
C SER A 673 1.44 -18.24 20.42
N ARG A 674 0.13 -18.32 20.18
CA ARG A 674 -0.60 -17.62 19.11
C ARG A 674 -1.91 -16.98 19.59
N ASP A 675 -2.00 -16.68 20.88
CA ASP A 675 -3.15 -15.99 21.45
C ASP A 675 -3.33 -14.60 20.83
N ASN A 676 -4.54 -14.31 20.34
CA ASN A 676 -4.89 -13.11 19.57
C ASN A 676 -4.04 -12.87 18.31
N LEU A 677 -3.27 -13.86 17.87
CA LEU A 677 -2.41 -13.77 16.68
C LEU A 677 -2.89 -14.74 15.59
N THR A 678 -2.45 -14.48 14.36
CA THR A 678 -2.64 -15.45 13.28
C THR A 678 -1.69 -16.63 13.48
N PHE A 679 -2.23 -17.84 13.38
CA PHE A 679 -1.49 -19.08 13.39
C PHE A 679 -1.43 -19.68 11.98
N ASP A 680 -0.20 -19.84 11.48
CA ASP A 680 0.06 -20.66 10.31
C ASP A 680 0.07 -22.14 10.71
N ARG A 681 -0.91 -22.91 10.24
CA ARG A 681 -1.01 -24.35 10.57
C ARG A 681 0.12 -25.21 10.00
N THR A 682 1.03 -24.63 9.22
CA THR A 682 2.31 -25.26 8.82
C THR A 682 3.44 -25.01 9.81
N GLN A 683 3.14 -24.50 11.01
CA GLN A 683 4.08 -24.32 12.11
C GLN A 683 3.65 -25.13 13.34
N THR A 684 4.55 -25.30 14.30
CA THR A 684 4.23 -25.86 15.62
C THR A 684 3.49 -24.85 16.48
N LEU A 685 2.61 -25.31 17.39
CA LEU A 685 1.92 -24.47 18.37
C LEU A 685 2.34 -24.87 19.78
N THR A 686 2.89 -23.94 20.55
CA THR A 686 3.21 -24.19 21.97
C THR A 686 1.98 -23.91 22.82
N VAL A 687 1.67 -24.82 23.73
CA VAL A 687 0.52 -24.78 24.63
C VAL A 687 1.03 -24.66 26.06
N TYR A 688 0.51 -23.66 26.78
CA TYR A 688 0.83 -23.40 28.17
C TYR A 688 -0.39 -23.73 29.04
N GLY A 689 -0.15 -24.28 30.22
CA GLY A 689 -1.22 -24.73 31.09
C GLY A 689 -0.70 -25.50 32.29
N TYR A 690 -1.52 -26.43 32.79
CA TYR A 690 -1.13 -27.39 33.83
C TYR A 690 -2.02 -28.64 33.76
N GLY A 691 -1.56 -29.74 34.38
CA GLY A 691 -2.23 -31.04 34.29
C GLY A 691 -2.00 -31.76 32.97
N PHE A 692 -0.88 -31.48 32.29
CA PHE A 692 -0.53 -32.15 31.03
C PHE A 692 0.01 -33.57 31.27
N LYS A 693 0.46 -33.86 32.49
CA LYS A 693 0.85 -35.19 32.97
C LYS A 693 -0.12 -35.70 34.04
N SER A 694 -0.19 -37.01 34.18
CA SER A 694 -0.95 -37.70 35.23
C SER A 694 -0.19 -38.95 35.68
N GLY A 695 -0.20 -39.21 36.98
CA GLY A 695 0.24 -40.45 37.61
C GLY A 695 -0.79 -41.58 37.50
N GLN A 696 -1.96 -41.32 36.92
CA GLN A 696 -3.05 -42.28 36.68
C GLN A 696 -3.50 -43.02 37.95
N ILE A 697 -3.53 -42.29 39.07
CA ILE A 697 -3.83 -42.86 40.40
C ILE A 697 -5.35 -43.04 40.60
N SER A 698 -6.20 -42.22 39.97
CA SER A 698 -7.67 -42.33 40.08
C SER A 698 -8.28 -43.36 39.11
N GLY A 699 -7.47 -43.97 38.25
CA GLY A 699 -7.90 -44.98 37.28
C GLY A 699 -8.64 -44.36 36.09
N ALA A 700 -9.89 -44.79 35.85
CA ALA A 700 -10.67 -44.43 34.66
C ALA A 700 -10.99 -42.93 34.50
N ASN A 701 -10.80 -42.12 35.55
CA ASN A 701 -11.11 -40.69 35.53
C ASN A 701 -9.89 -39.81 35.12
N ASP A 702 -8.68 -40.37 35.02
CA ASP A 702 -7.45 -39.61 34.73
C ASP A 702 -7.07 -39.56 33.23
N GLY A 703 -7.66 -40.41 32.39
CA GLY A 703 -7.28 -40.60 30.99
C GLY A 703 -5.89 -41.26 30.84
N ASN A 704 -5.13 -40.87 29.82
CA ASN A 704 -3.73 -41.29 29.66
C ASN A 704 -2.78 -40.51 30.61
N SER A 705 -1.55 -41.00 30.76
CA SER A 705 -0.51 -40.35 31.57
C SER A 705 -0.02 -39.00 31.02
N THR A 706 -0.29 -38.71 29.74
CA THR A 706 0.03 -37.43 29.08
C THR A 706 -1.05 -36.98 28.11
N LEU A 707 -1.00 -35.72 27.66
CA LEU A 707 -1.86 -35.24 26.57
C LEU A 707 -1.68 -36.11 25.31
N THR A 708 -2.79 -36.52 24.73
CA THR A 708 -2.84 -37.39 23.55
C THR A 708 -3.91 -36.99 22.55
N TYR A 709 -4.83 -36.10 22.92
CA TYR A 709 -5.92 -35.65 22.06
C TYR A 709 -6.06 -34.14 22.06
N PHE A 710 -6.56 -33.60 20.95
CA PHE A 710 -6.98 -32.20 20.87
C PHE A 710 -8.20 -32.02 19.99
N ARG A 711 -8.85 -30.87 20.14
CA ARG A 711 -9.87 -30.39 19.19
C ARG A 711 -9.78 -28.88 19.04
N MET A 712 -10.26 -28.40 17.89
CA MET A 712 -10.44 -26.97 17.65
C MET A 712 -11.93 -26.63 17.71
N GLU A 713 -12.24 -25.53 18.39
CA GLU A 713 -13.58 -24.98 18.54
C GLU A 713 -13.64 -23.54 18.01
N LYS A 714 -14.85 -23.04 17.77
CA LYS A 714 -15.15 -21.61 17.63
C LYS A 714 -15.28 -20.94 19.00
N SER A 715 -15.40 -19.61 19.01
CA SER A 715 -15.65 -18.82 20.21
C SER A 715 -16.89 -19.25 21.00
N ASP A 716 -17.93 -19.73 20.32
CA ASP A 716 -19.18 -20.24 20.90
C ASP A 716 -19.08 -21.69 21.42
N GLY A 717 -17.92 -22.33 21.31
CA GLY A 717 -17.69 -23.72 21.72
C GLY A 717 -18.07 -24.77 20.68
N THR A 718 -18.55 -24.37 19.49
CA THR A 718 -18.83 -25.29 18.38
C THR A 718 -17.53 -25.91 17.89
N MET A 719 -17.46 -27.25 17.89
CA MET A 719 -16.31 -27.98 17.36
C MET A 719 -16.21 -27.80 15.84
N VAL A 720 -14.99 -27.55 15.36
CA VAL A 720 -14.66 -27.47 13.92
C VAL A 720 -13.67 -28.54 13.48
N PHE A 721 -12.76 -28.96 14.35
CA PHE A 721 -11.78 -30.00 14.02
C PHE A 721 -11.63 -30.98 15.19
N PRO A 722 -11.70 -32.30 14.97
CA PRO A 722 -11.74 -33.01 13.67
C PRO A 722 -13.10 -32.94 12.95
N ALA A 723 -13.12 -33.28 11.66
CA ALA A 723 -14.35 -33.30 10.84
C ALA A 723 -15.36 -34.39 11.26
N SER A 724 -14.86 -35.47 11.88
CA SER A 724 -15.63 -36.59 12.41
C SER A 724 -15.07 -37.03 13.75
N GLY A 725 -15.92 -37.38 14.69
CA GLY A 725 -15.53 -37.69 16.07
C GLY A 725 -15.53 -36.46 16.98
N ASN A 726 -15.06 -36.62 18.22
CA ASN A 726 -15.08 -35.56 19.23
C ASN A 726 -13.73 -34.81 19.35
N SER A 727 -12.63 -35.55 19.30
CA SER A 727 -11.27 -35.04 19.35
C SER A 727 -10.39 -35.95 18.49
N THR A 728 -9.21 -35.47 18.11
CA THR A 728 -8.26 -36.23 17.29
C THR A 728 -7.02 -36.57 18.10
N GLU A 729 -6.50 -37.78 17.91
CA GLU A 729 -5.29 -38.24 18.55
C GLU A 729 -4.06 -37.58 17.92
N VAL A 730 -3.10 -37.15 18.74
CA VAL A 730 -1.85 -36.54 18.31
C VAL A 730 -0.74 -36.85 19.32
N ALA A 731 0.47 -37.04 18.81
CA ALA A 731 1.66 -37.17 19.65
C ALA A 731 2.18 -35.78 20.06
N PHE A 732 1.71 -35.26 21.20
CA PHE A 732 2.27 -34.05 21.78
C PHE A 732 3.74 -34.25 22.19
N GLU A 733 4.57 -33.25 21.96
CA GLU A 733 5.87 -33.16 22.65
C GLU A 733 5.63 -32.57 24.04
N ILE A 734 5.64 -33.42 25.07
CA ILE A 734 5.43 -33.01 26.46
C ILE A 734 6.76 -32.57 27.07
N ARG A 735 6.92 -31.27 27.31
CA ARG A 735 8.13 -30.72 27.92
C ARG A 735 8.06 -30.74 29.45
N SER A 736 6.90 -30.43 30.01
CA SER A 736 6.64 -30.44 31.46
C SER A 736 5.17 -30.74 31.75
N ASP A 737 4.75 -30.71 33.02
CA ASP A 737 3.32 -30.75 33.39
C ASP A 737 2.56 -29.47 32.98
N THR A 738 3.30 -28.41 32.58
CA THR A 738 2.77 -27.07 32.28
C THR A 738 3.03 -26.58 30.85
N GLU A 739 3.84 -27.30 30.07
CA GLU A 739 4.19 -26.94 28.69
C GLU A 739 4.18 -28.17 27.78
N ALA A 740 3.48 -28.05 26.66
CA ALA A 740 3.45 -29.06 25.60
C ALA A 740 3.49 -28.38 24.22
N VAL A 741 4.04 -29.06 23.23
CA VAL A 741 4.05 -28.58 21.84
C VAL A 741 3.17 -29.47 20.98
N LEU A 742 2.21 -28.84 20.30
CA LEU A 742 1.45 -29.47 19.23
C LEU A 742 2.33 -29.50 17.97
N PRO A 743 2.62 -30.70 17.42
CA PRO A 743 3.60 -30.85 16.35
C PRO A 743 3.13 -30.22 15.03
N LEU A 744 4.10 -30.02 14.13
CA LEU A 744 3.87 -29.55 12.77
C LEU A 744 2.77 -30.38 12.09
N SER A 745 1.87 -29.71 11.36
CA SER A 745 0.82 -30.39 10.60
C SER A 745 -0.17 -31.21 11.43
N ALA A 746 -0.18 -31.09 12.77
CA ALA A 746 -1.23 -31.68 13.59
C ALA A 746 -2.63 -31.19 13.16
N ILE A 747 -2.72 -29.91 12.77
CA ILE A 747 -3.90 -29.32 12.13
C ILE A 747 -3.76 -29.47 10.60
N ALA A 748 -3.83 -30.71 10.11
CA ALA A 748 -3.58 -31.01 8.70
C ALA A 748 -4.69 -30.50 7.76
N ASN A 749 -5.91 -30.34 8.27
CA ASN A 749 -7.10 -30.07 7.46
C ASN A 749 -7.51 -28.59 7.54
N ASN A 750 -7.88 -28.01 6.38
CA ASN A 750 -8.35 -26.63 6.25
C ASN A 750 -9.71 -26.37 6.94
N ILE A 751 -10.42 -27.39 7.40
CA ILE A 751 -11.66 -27.20 8.18
C ILE A 751 -11.41 -26.43 9.49
N ALA A 752 -10.18 -26.49 10.02
CA ALA A 752 -9.79 -25.71 11.20
C ALA A 752 -9.53 -24.22 10.89
N ASP A 753 -9.32 -23.86 9.61
CA ASP A 753 -9.06 -22.48 9.20
C ASP A 753 -10.23 -21.58 9.62
N GLY A 754 -9.92 -20.33 9.96
CA GLY A 754 -10.89 -19.26 10.26
C GLY A 754 -10.64 -18.50 11.54
N SER A 755 -11.50 -17.54 11.82
CA SER A 755 -11.30 -16.58 12.90
C SER A 755 -11.67 -17.14 14.28
N ASN A 756 -11.10 -16.58 15.35
CA ASN A 756 -11.56 -16.82 16.72
C ASN A 756 -11.61 -18.31 17.10
N ARG A 757 -10.50 -19.02 16.89
CA ARG A 757 -10.40 -20.47 17.15
C ARG A 757 -9.87 -20.72 18.55
N ARG A 758 -10.47 -21.70 19.24
CA ARG A 758 -10.04 -22.16 20.57
C ARG A 758 -9.46 -23.56 20.47
N LEU A 759 -8.28 -23.75 21.04
CA LEU A 759 -7.70 -25.08 21.24
C LEU A 759 -8.25 -25.70 22.53
N ARG A 760 -8.60 -26.99 22.48
CA ARG A 760 -8.86 -27.83 23.65
C ARG A 760 -7.94 -29.03 23.57
N VAL A 761 -7.37 -29.45 24.70
CA VAL A 761 -6.51 -30.63 24.79
C VAL A 761 -7.09 -31.62 25.79
N ALA A 762 -6.77 -32.90 25.64
CA ALA A 762 -7.18 -33.95 26.56
C ALA A 762 -6.10 -35.03 26.67
N ARG A 763 -6.14 -35.76 27.78
CA ARG A 763 -5.36 -36.99 27.96
C ARG A 763 -6.10 -38.22 27.43
N GLY A 764 -7.33 -38.11 26.95
CA GLY A 764 -8.05 -39.18 26.26
C GLY A 764 -9.12 -38.66 25.30
N GLY A 765 -9.84 -39.57 24.63
CA GLY A 765 -10.73 -39.23 23.51
C GLY A 765 -12.13 -38.72 23.89
N GLY A 766 -12.51 -38.79 25.18
CA GLY A 766 -13.85 -38.48 25.66
C GLY A 766 -14.21 -36.98 25.63
N THR A 767 -15.50 -36.65 25.51
CA THR A 767 -15.98 -35.24 25.60
C THR A 767 -15.78 -34.66 26.99
N THR A 768 -15.90 -35.50 28.02
CA THR A 768 -15.76 -35.14 29.44
C THR A 768 -14.30 -34.97 29.87
N GLU A 769 -13.33 -35.37 29.04
CA GLU A 769 -11.89 -35.37 29.35
C GLU A 769 -11.15 -34.15 28.80
N LEU A 770 -11.85 -33.28 28.06
CA LEU A 770 -11.29 -32.10 27.42
C LEU A 770 -11.07 -30.96 28.41
N ALA A 771 -9.94 -30.29 28.25
CA ALA A 771 -9.51 -29.19 29.09
C ALA A 771 -10.62 -28.16 29.29
N VAL A 772 -10.74 -27.59 30.48
CA VAL A 772 -11.77 -26.57 30.76
C VAL A 772 -11.54 -25.29 29.94
N THR A 773 -12.62 -24.63 29.53
CA THR A 773 -12.59 -23.39 28.74
C THR A 773 -12.38 -22.18 29.65
N ASN A 774 -11.21 -22.09 30.29
CA ASN A 774 -10.92 -21.04 31.26
C ASN A 774 -10.28 -19.82 30.59
N ASN A 775 -11.08 -18.86 30.12
CA ASN A 775 -10.63 -17.52 29.67
C ASN A 775 -9.39 -17.47 28.73
N VAL A 776 -9.05 -18.57 28.06
CA VAL A 776 -7.93 -18.62 27.11
C VAL A 776 -8.27 -17.74 25.93
N ALA A 777 -7.37 -16.80 25.62
CA ALA A 777 -7.49 -15.96 24.46
C ALA A 777 -7.61 -16.81 23.19
N LEU A 778 -8.45 -16.37 22.27
CA LEU A 778 -8.66 -17.11 21.03
C LEU A 778 -7.47 -16.91 20.10
N ILE A 779 -7.13 -17.93 19.33
CA ILE A 779 -6.26 -17.75 18.17
C ILE A 779 -7.05 -16.89 17.18
N ALA A 780 -6.52 -15.72 16.84
CA ALA A 780 -7.27 -14.72 16.09
C ALA A 780 -7.69 -15.27 14.72
N ASN A 781 -6.77 -15.93 14.02
CA ASN A 781 -7.05 -16.65 12.78
C ASN A 781 -6.19 -17.91 12.68
N ILE A 782 -6.76 -19.02 12.24
CA ILE A 782 -5.99 -20.17 11.73
C ILE A 782 -6.03 -20.10 10.21
N THR A 783 -4.87 -20.19 9.56
CA THR A 783 -4.75 -20.14 8.10
C THR A 783 -3.42 -20.74 7.66
N THR A 784 -3.11 -20.70 6.37
CA THR A 784 -1.77 -20.98 5.81
C THR A 784 -1.63 -20.30 4.44
N LYS A 785 -0.67 -20.68 3.60
CA LYS A 785 -0.58 -20.17 2.22
C LYS A 785 -1.89 -20.50 1.46
N PRO A 786 -2.52 -19.50 0.80
CA PRO A 786 -3.81 -19.70 0.15
C PRO A 786 -3.64 -20.56 -1.10
N VAL A 787 -4.63 -21.42 -1.39
CA VAL A 787 -4.65 -22.27 -2.60
C VAL A 787 -6.01 -22.12 -3.27
N ILE A 788 -6.00 -21.83 -4.58
CA ILE A 788 -7.21 -21.86 -5.41
C ILE A 788 -7.35 -23.27 -5.97
N ALA A 789 -8.45 -23.93 -5.63
CA ALA A 789 -8.77 -25.27 -6.11
C ALA A 789 -9.60 -25.21 -7.40
N THR A 790 -10.65 -24.40 -7.42
CA THR A 790 -11.55 -24.26 -8.57
C THR A 790 -12.10 -22.84 -8.69
N LEU A 791 -12.52 -22.49 -9.92
CA LEU A 791 -13.16 -21.23 -10.25
C LEU A 791 -14.51 -21.54 -10.91
N ALA A 792 -15.57 -20.82 -10.53
CA ALA A 792 -16.89 -20.98 -11.14
C ALA A 792 -16.97 -20.20 -12.48
N TRP A 793 -16.37 -20.75 -13.54
CA TRP A 793 -16.35 -20.14 -14.87
C TRP A 793 -17.65 -20.34 -15.66
N ASP A 794 -17.71 -19.66 -16.82
CA ASP A 794 -18.65 -20.05 -17.88
C ASP A 794 -18.27 -21.39 -18.55
N SER A 795 -19.14 -21.90 -19.43
CA SER A 795 -18.95 -23.16 -20.14
C SER A 795 -17.72 -23.20 -21.06
N SER A 796 -17.06 -22.06 -21.28
CA SER A 796 -15.85 -21.92 -22.09
C SER A 796 -14.61 -21.55 -21.24
N ASN A 797 -14.70 -21.68 -19.92
CA ASN A 797 -13.63 -21.39 -18.96
C ASN A 797 -13.15 -19.92 -19.01
N ASN A 798 -14.05 -18.97 -19.28
CA ASN A 798 -13.75 -17.55 -19.23
C ASN A 798 -14.22 -16.92 -17.90
N PHE A 799 -13.49 -15.91 -17.46
CA PHE A 799 -13.96 -15.02 -16.40
C PHE A 799 -14.77 -13.87 -17.02
N ARG A 800 -16.06 -13.85 -16.70
CA ARG A 800 -16.98 -12.78 -17.05
C ARG A 800 -16.98 -11.75 -15.94
N ARG A 801 -16.23 -10.66 -16.09
CA ARG A 801 -16.07 -9.67 -15.01
C ARG A 801 -17.36 -8.86 -14.73
N ASP A 802 -18.32 -8.90 -15.64
CA ASP A 802 -19.68 -8.35 -15.53
C ASP A 802 -20.68 -9.34 -14.88
N GLU A 803 -20.22 -10.50 -14.43
CA GLU A 803 -20.99 -11.50 -13.68
C GLU A 803 -20.27 -11.83 -12.36
N ALA A 804 -20.97 -12.45 -11.41
CA ALA A 804 -20.36 -12.89 -10.16
C ALA A 804 -19.52 -14.17 -10.38
N ILE A 805 -18.44 -14.33 -9.61
CA ILE A 805 -17.59 -15.52 -9.62
C ILE A 805 -17.27 -15.99 -8.20
N ASP A 806 -17.26 -17.31 -8.02
CA ASP A 806 -16.75 -17.96 -6.81
C ASP A 806 -15.33 -18.50 -7.05
N ILE A 807 -14.40 -18.12 -6.17
CA ILE A 807 -13.06 -18.67 -6.04
C ILE A 807 -13.08 -19.66 -4.88
N ASN A 808 -13.03 -20.95 -5.17
CA ASN A 808 -13.06 -22.00 -4.15
C ASN A 808 -11.67 -22.55 -3.90
N GLY A 809 -11.34 -22.80 -2.63
CA GLY A 809 -9.98 -23.13 -2.23
C GLY A 809 -9.81 -23.43 -0.76
N THR A 810 -8.61 -23.20 -0.25
CA THR A 810 -8.27 -23.33 1.17
C THR A 810 -7.47 -22.12 1.64
N ALA A 811 -7.53 -21.81 2.93
CA ALA A 811 -6.82 -20.69 3.56
C ALA A 811 -7.11 -19.32 2.94
N LEU A 812 -8.33 -19.11 2.43
CA LEU A 812 -8.77 -17.83 1.87
C LEU A 812 -9.26 -16.82 2.93
N ASN A 813 -9.46 -17.25 4.17
CA ASN A 813 -10.10 -16.52 5.29
C ASN A 813 -9.37 -15.27 5.78
N THR A 814 -8.10 -15.11 5.41
CA THR A 814 -7.26 -13.96 5.77
C THR A 814 -6.79 -13.20 4.53
N ALA A 815 -7.47 -13.37 3.40
CA ALA A 815 -7.15 -12.69 2.17
C ALA A 815 -7.30 -11.17 2.35
N TYR A 816 -6.26 -10.42 2.02
CA TYR A 816 -6.27 -8.95 2.05
C TYR A 816 -6.16 -8.35 0.63
N ARG A 817 -5.82 -9.16 -0.39
CA ARG A 817 -5.77 -8.70 -1.79
C ARG A 817 -6.04 -9.83 -2.77
N ILE A 818 -6.74 -9.50 -3.85
CA ILE A 818 -6.93 -10.36 -5.03
C ILE A 818 -6.40 -9.60 -6.24
N GLU A 819 -5.51 -10.22 -7.03
CA GLU A 819 -4.91 -9.62 -8.21
C GLU A 819 -5.19 -10.47 -9.46
N LEU A 820 -5.46 -9.80 -10.58
CA LEU A 820 -5.40 -10.42 -11.90
C LEU A 820 -3.99 -10.28 -12.47
N VAL A 821 -3.32 -11.41 -12.69
CA VAL A 821 -1.94 -11.47 -13.19
C VAL A 821 -1.87 -12.14 -14.56
N ASN A 822 -0.77 -11.91 -15.26
CA ASN A 822 -0.42 -12.71 -16.44
C ASN A 822 -0.12 -14.16 -16.04
N THR A 823 -0.10 -15.08 -17.02
CA THR A 823 0.14 -16.52 -16.79
C THR A 823 1.54 -16.84 -16.27
N ASP A 824 2.49 -15.92 -16.39
CA ASP A 824 3.82 -15.99 -15.80
C ASP A 824 3.89 -15.40 -14.38
N GLY A 825 2.77 -14.88 -13.86
CA GLY A 825 2.64 -14.25 -12.56
C GLY A 825 3.02 -12.77 -12.51
N SER A 826 3.43 -12.17 -13.62
CA SER A 826 3.70 -10.74 -13.69
C SER A 826 2.41 -9.92 -13.56
N SER A 827 2.48 -8.81 -12.83
CA SER A 827 1.37 -7.87 -12.69
C SER A 827 1.01 -7.22 -14.03
N LEU A 828 -0.27 -6.90 -14.22
CA LEU A 828 -0.73 -6.09 -15.34
C LEU A 828 -0.23 -4.64 -15.20
N SER A 829 -0.16 -3.91 -16.33
CA SER A 829 0.12 -2.47 -16.34
C SER A 829 -1.05 -1.75 -17.00
N PRO A 830 -1.81 -0.92 -16.27
CA PRO A 830 -1.79 -0.75 -14.81
C PRO A 830 -2.21 -2.03 -14.05
N VAL A 831 -1.81 -2.12 -12.77
CA VAL A 831 -2.07 -3.29 -11.92
C VAL A 831 -3.58 -3.40 -11.64
N MET A 832 -4.11 -4.62 -11.68
CA MET A 832 -5.53 -4.89 -11.49
C MET A 832 -5.75 -5.67 -10.20
N THR A 833 -6.03 -4.96 -9.11
CA THR A 833 -6.17 -5.51 -7.76
C THR A 833 -7.48 -5.10 -7.11
N VAL A 834 -7.92 -5.92 -6.15
CA VAL A 834 -8.99 -5.65 -5.20
C VAL A 834 -8.41 -5.86 -3.81
N ASP A 835 -8.28 -4.78 -3.04
CA ASP A 835 -7.85 -4.84 -1.63
C ASP A 835 -9.07 -5.11 -0.74
N LEU A 836 -8.94 -6.05 0.19
CA LEU A 836 -10.03 -6.51 1.05
C LEU A 836 -9.93 -5.89 2.45
N PRO A 837 -11.08 -5.58 3.10
CA PRO A 837 -12.44 -5.82 2.63
C PRO A 837 -12.88 -4.85 1.52
N ALA A 838 -13.54 -5.38 0.49
CA ALA A 838 -14.08 -4.61 -0.64
C ALA A 838 -15.59 -4.83 -0.78
N ALA A 839 -16.31 -3.77 -1.18
CA ALA A 839 -17.73 -3.90 -1.51
C ALA A 839 -17.92 -4.90 -2.66
N GLY A 840 -18.88 -5.81 -2.49
CA GLY A 840 -19.16 -6.86 -3.49
C GLY A 840 -18.24 -8.09 -3.38
N VAL A 841 -17.26 -8.12 -2.47
CA VAL A 841 -16.47 -9.32 -2.19
C VAL A 841 -16.79 -9.86 -0.79
N THR A 842 -17.12 -11.14 -0.71
CA THR A 842 -17.31 -11.85 0.56
C THR A 842 -16.32 -13.02 0.66
N VAL A 843 -15.78 -13.21 1.85
CA VAL A 843 -14.83 -14.29 2.16
C VAL A 843 -15.46 -15.16 3.23
N ASP A 844 -15.59 -16.46 2.97
CA ASP A 844 -16.11 -17.40 3.97
C ASP A 844 -15.07 -17.54 5.10
N ASP A 845 -15.52 -17.49 6.36
CA ASP A 845 -14.63 -17.52 7.55
C ASP A 845 -13.71 -18.75 7.58
N ASN A 846 -14.16 -19.90 7.10
CA ASN A 846 -13.34 -21.12 7.03
C ASN A 846 -12.31 -21.12 5.88
N GLY A 847 -12.27 -20.05 5.08
CA GLY A 847 -11.35 -19.89 3.97
C GLY A 847 -11.61 -20.83 2.81
N SER A 848 -12.81 -21.42 2.71
CA SER A 848 -13.14 -22.33 1.61
C SER A 848 -13.50 -21.61 0.32
N ARG A 849 -13.94 -20.34 0.39
CA ARG A 849 -14.45 -19.61 -0.76
C ARG A 849 -14.30 -18.10 -0.61
N ILE A 850 -14.02 -17.45 -1.72
CA ILE A 850 -14.20 -16.00 -1.92
C ILE A 850 -15.24 -15.84 -3.03
N GLN A 851 -16.30 -15.09 -2.77
CA GLN A 851 -17.30 -14.73 -3.76
C GLN A 851 -17.09 -13.28 -4.18
N ILE A 852 -16.96 -13.04 -5.47
CA ILE A 852 -16.75 -11.73 -6.08
C ILE A 852 -18.00 -11.41 -6.89
N SER A 853 -18.65 -10.30 -6.58
CA SER A 853 -19.81 -9.80 -7.33
C SER A 853 -19.40 -9.26 -8.70
N ARG A 854 -20.39 -9.04 -9.58
CA ARG A 854 -20.16 -8.37 -10.87
C ARG A 854 -19.46 -7.02 -10.68
N ASP A 855 -18.67 -6.62 -11.68
CA ASP A 855 -18.08 -5.28 -11.84
C ASP A 855 -17.14 -4.84 -10.71
N VAL A 856 -16.70 -5.75 -9.83
CA VAL A 856 -15.64 -5.47 -8.83
C VAL A 856 -14.31 -5.16 -9.54
N PHE A 857 -14.03 -5.89 -10.61
CA PHE A 857 -12.90 -5.67 -11.52
C PHE A 857 -13.35 -4.73 -12.65
N TYR A 858 -13.27 -3.42 -12.43
CA TYR A 858 -13.89 -2.41 -13.30
C TYR A 858 -13.03 -1.93 -14.49
N THR A 859 -11.73 -2.25 -14.53
CA THR A 859 -10.86 -1.87 -15.65
C THR A 859 -10.88 -2.91 -16.76
N THR A 860 -10.60 -2.49 -17.99
CA THR A 860 -10.65 -3.35 -19.18
C THR A 860 -9.27 -3.73 -19.70
N GLN A 861 -8.26 -3.60 -18.83
CA GLN A 861 -6.87 -3.88 -19.18
C GLN A 861 -6.64 -5.37 -19.43
N ALA A 862 -7.31 -6.24 -18.68
CA ALA A 862 -7.22 -7.69 -18.81
C ALA A 862 -8.09 -8.27 -19.93
N ASP A 863 -9.07 -7.51 -20.43
CA ASP A 863 -10.06 -7.97 -21.40
C ASP A 863 -9.41 -8.43 -22.72
N GLY A 864 -9.89 -9.54 -23.26
CA GLY A 864 -9.50 -10.06 -24.57
C GLY A 864 -9.29 -11.57 -24.62
N ASN A 865 -9.17 -12.09 -25.85
CA ASN A 865 -9.13 -13.54 -26.12
C ASN A 865 -7.73 -14.09 -26.45
N ALA A 866 -6.71 -13.23 -26.51
CA ALA A 866 -5.37 -13.62 -26.97
C ALA A 866 -4.45 -14.13 -25.85
N THR A 867 -4.57 -13.58 -24.63
CA THR A 867 -3.70 -13.92 -23.50
C THR A 867 -4.52 -14.22 -22.26
N LYS A 868 -4.43 -15.47 -21.78
CA LYS A 868 -5.07 -15.88 -20.53
C LYS A 868 -4.46 -15.16 -19.33
N LYS A 869 -5.27 -15.02 -18.28
CA LYS A 869 -4.95 -14.44 -16.98
C LYS A 869 -5.21 -15.46 -15.88
N GLN A 870 -4.74 -15.16 -14.67
CA GLN A 870 -4.96 -15.96 -13.48
C GLN A 870 -5.27 -15.05 -12.29
N PHE A 871 -6.01 -15.58 -11.31
CA PHE A 871 -6.13 -14.93 -10.01
C PHE A 871 -4.93 -15.26 -9.13
N LYS A 872 -4.44 -14.24 -8.43
CA LYS A 872 -3.48 -14.38 -7.36
C LYS A 872 -4.09 -13.80 -6.08
N VAL A 873 -4.30 -14.65 -5.08
CA VAL A 873 -4.86 -14.24 -3.79
C VAL A 873 -3.71 -14.09 -2.80
N PHE A 874 -3.68 -12.96 -2.10
CA PHE A 874 -2.73 -12.67 -1.04
C PHE A 874 -3.45 -12.71 0.31
N ASN A 875 -2.87 -13.43 1.25
CA ASN A 875 -3.32 -13.48 2.63
C ASN A 875 -2.13 -13.20 3.57
N VAL A 876 -2.39 -13.13 4.87
CA VAL A 876 -1.38 -12.76 5.88
C VAL A 876 -0.15 -13.69 5.96
N ILE A 877 -0.20 -14.89 5.37
CA ILE A 877 0.91 -15.84 5.33
C ILE A 877 1.68 -15.79 4.01
N GLY A 878 1.00 -15.55 2.90
CA GLY A 878 1.63 -15.51 1.59
C GLY A 878 0.63 -15.30 0.45
N ASN A 879 0.93 -15.86 -0.72
CA ASN A 879 0.07 -15.76 -1.89
C ASN A 879 -0.05 -17.08 -2.63
N THR A 880 -1.12 -17.23 -3.41
CA THR A 880 -1.41 -18.45 -4.17
C THR A 880 -0.31 -18.73 -5.19
N ASP A 881 0.06 -20.01 -5.33
CA ASP A 881 0.87 -20.47 -6.45
C ASP A 881 0.09 -20.38 -7.76
N LEU A 882 0.80 -20.15 -8.87
CA LEU A 882 0.20 -20.10 -10.20
C LEU A 882 -0.18 -21.52 -10.64
N ASN A 883 -1.42 -21.68 -11.10
CA ASN A 883 -1.92 -22.95 -11.62
C ASN A 883 -2.43 -22.78 -13.06
N SER A 884 -1.64 -23.22 -14.05
CA SER A 884 -1.95 -23.01 -15.47
C SER A 884 -3.25 -23.67 -15.93
N THR A 885 -3.76 -24.68 -15.19
CA THR A 885 -5.07 -25.28 -15.47
C THR A 885 -6.22 -24.34 -15.12
N LEU A 886 -5.99 -23.34 -14.26
CA LEU A 886 -6.93 -22.31 -13.83
C LEU A 886 -6.79 -20.99 -14.61
N ALA A 887 -6.09 -21.00 -15.75
CA ALA A 887 -5.93 -19.81 -16.58
C ALA A 887 -7.15 -19.58 -17.51
N PHE A 888 -7.67 -18.36 -17.53
CA PHE A 888 -8.91 -17.97 -18.22
C PHE A 888 -8.72 -16.72 -19.08
N ASN A 889 -9.57 -16.51 -20.09
CA ASN A 889 -9.68 -15.18 -20.71
C ASN A 889 -10.61 -14.30 -19.86
N VAL A 890 -10.38 -12.99 -19.87
CA VAL A 890 -11.27 -12.03 -19.21
C VAL A 890 -12.16 -11.41 -20.28
N ASN A 891 -13.47 -11.44 -20.06
CA ASN A 891 -14.42 -10.79 -20.96
C ASN A 891 -15.57 -10.12 -20.20
N ALA A 892 -16.29 -9.26 -20.92
CA ALA A 892 -17.55 -8.67 -20.50
C ALA A 892 -18.47 -8.51 -21.72
N GLN A 893 -19.77 -8.35 -21.50
CA GLN A 893 -20.73 -8.14 -22.59
C GLN A 893 -20.36 -6.88 -23.39
N PRO A 894 -20.05 -6.99 -24.70
CA PRO A 894 -19.77 -5.83 -25.52
C PRO A 894 -20.99 -4.92 -25.62
N THR A 895 -20.76 -3.64 -25.87
CA THR A 895 -21.79 -2.69 -26.33
C THR A 895 -21.26 -1.94 -27.55
N VAL A 896 -22.15 -1.53 -28.45
CA VAL A 896 -21.79 -0.71 -29.61
C VAL A 896 -22.70 0.50 -29.63
N LEU A 897 -22.08 1.68 -29.59
CA LEU A 897 -22.77 2.95 -29.47
C LEU A 897 -22.90 3.67 -30.81
N PHE A 898 -21.84 3.73 -31.61
CA PHE A 898 -21.83 4.49 -32.86
C PHE A 898 -20.98 3.87 -33.97
N VAL A 899 -21.37 4.08 -35.22
CA VAL A 899 -20.63 3.73 -36.44
C VAL A 899 -20.20 5.01 -37.17
N ALA A 900 -18.91 5.15 -37.44
CA ALA A 900 -18.30 6.31 -38.09
C ALA A 900 -17.41 5.89 -39.27
N GLY A 901 -16.94 6.90 -40.02
CA GLY A 901 -15.89 6.75 -41.04
C GLY A 901 -16.38 6.73 -42.49
N PHE A 902 -17.70 6.72 -42.71
CA PHE A 902 -18.28 6.84 -44.04
C PHE A 902 -18.07 8.23 -44.65
N THR A 903 -17.55 8.30 -45.87
CA THR A 903 -17.38 9.57 -46.62
C THR A 903 -18.72 10.27 -46.84
N THR A 904 -19.77 9.50 -47.11
CA THR A 904 -21.16 9.98 -47.19
C THR A 904 -21.94 9.44 -45.99
N PRO A 905 -22.71 10.28 -45.26
CA PRO A 905 -23.48 9.81 -44.10
C PRO A 905 -24.32 8.56 -44.40
N ASN A 906 -24.26 7.58 -43.49
CA ASN A 906 -25.00 6.31 -43.58
C ASN A 906 -24.76 5.52 -44.88
N THR A 907 -23.59 5.66 -45.50
CA THR A 907 -23.28 4.99 -46.77
C THR A 907 -21.86 4.44 -46.73
N PHE A 908 -21.74 3.12 -46.57
CA PHE A 908 -20.47 2.42 -46.55
C PHE A 908 -20.00 2.07 -47.98
N ASN A 909 -18.96 2.73 -48.45
CA ASN A 909 -18.21 2.29 -49.62
C ASN A 909 -17.23 1.17 -49.21
N ARG A 910 -17.46 -0.06 -49.66
CA ARG A 910 -16.60 -1.22 -49.35
C ARG A 910 -15.59 -1.57 -50.44
N ASP A 911 -15.35 -0.67 -51.41
CA ASP A 911 -14.39 -0.91 -52.49
C ASP A 911 -12.96 -1.11 -51.95
N ALA A 912 -12.19 -2.02 -52.54
CA ALA A 912 -10.86 -2.34 -52.01
C ALA A 912 -9.81 -1.24 -52.19
N THR A 913 -10.06 -0.26 -53.07
CA THR A 913 -9.09 0.82 -53.36
C THR A 913 -9.58 2.18 -52.87
N THR A 914 -10.89 2.40 -52.90
CA THR A 914 -11.54 3.68 -52.58
C THR A 914 -12.49 3.59 -51.39
N GLY A 915 -12.49 2.45 -50.69
CA GLY A 915 -13.40 2.17 -49.59
C GLY A 915 -13.22 3.11 -48.40
N ASP A 916 -14.31 3.26 -47.64
CA ASP A 916 -14.33 3.99 -46.39
C ASP A 916 -13.73 3.13 -45.28
N ASP A 917 -12.91 3.71 -44.42
CA ASP A 917 -12.53 3.04 -43.17
C ASP A 917 -13.69 3.12 -42.17
N VAL A 918 -13.92 2.05 -41.42
CA VAL A 918 -15.04 1.98 -40.48
C VAL A 918 -14.53 2.07 -39.05
N THR A 919 -15.07 2.98 -38.26
CA THR A 919 -14.84 3.02 -36.82
C THR A 919 -16.12 2.70 -36.07
N LEU A 920 -16.11 1.64 -35.28
CA LEU A 920 -17.17 1.30 -34.34
C LEU A 920 -16.73 1.75 -32.96
N THR A 921 -17.57 2.48 -32.23
CA THR A 921 -17.29 2.86 -30.84
C THR A 921 -18.27 2.18 -29.89
N GLY A 922 -17.81 1.88 -28.69
CA GLY A 922 -18.57 1.07 -27.74
C GLY A 922 -17.79 0.83 -26.45
N THR A 923 -18.10 -0.28 -25.77
CA THR A 923 -17.34 -0.75 -24.59
C THR A 923 -17.14 -2.26 -24.65
N ASN A 924 -16.09 -2.75 -23.99
CA ASN A 924 -15.75 -4.17 -23.86
C ASN A 924 -15.50 -4.87 -25.23
N LEU A 925 -15.02 -4.11 -26.23
CA LEU A 925 -14.92 -4.55 -27.63
C LEU A 925 -13.74 -5.50 -27.91
N LYS A 926 -12.77 -5.62 -26.99
CA LYS A 926 -11.63 -6.55 -27.12
C LYS A 926 -12.03 -8.03 -27.19
N ASN A 927 -13.27 -8.35 -26.82
CA ASN A 927 -13.78 -9.73 -26.77
C ASN A 927 -14.45 -10.18 -28.08
N VAL A 928 -14.51 -9.31 -29.09
CA VAL A 928 -15.16 -9.59 -30.39
C VAL A 928 -14.26 -10.47 -31.26
N ASN A 929 -14.82 -11.55 -31.80
CA ASN A 929 -14.14 -12.49 -32.68
C ASN A 929 -14.48 -12.30 -34.15
N ALA A 930 -15.62 -11.70 -34.47
CA ALA A 930 -15.95 -11.35 -35.86
C ALA A 930 -16.93 -10.18 -35.95
N ILE A 931 -16.77 -9.41 -37.03
CA ILE A 931 -17.64 -8.31 -37.42
C ILE A 931 -18.43 -8.79 -38.64
N VAL A 932 -19.76 -8.86 -38.52
CA VAL A 932 -20.65 -9.45 -39.52
C VAL A 932 -21.61 -8.39 -40.05
N MET A 933 -21.84 -8.35 -41.36
CA MET A 933 -22.94 -7.56 -41.93
C MET A 933 -24.24 -8.34 -41.85
N VAL A 934 -25.26 -7.69 -41.30
CA VAL A 934 -26.63 -8.21 -41.20
C VAL A 934 -27.60 -7.25 -41.86
N ASP A 935 -28.83 -7.72 -42.10
CA ASP A 935 -29.91 -6.84 -42.56
C ASP A 935 -30.32 -5.81 -41.48
N GLU A 936 -31.28 -4.97 -41.80
CA GLU A 936 -31.75 -3.93 -40.87
C GLU A 936 -32.35 -4.49 -39.57
N ASN A 937 -32.87 -5.72 -39.56
CA ASN A 937 -33.49 -6.34 -38.39
C ASN A 937 -32.52 -7.25 -37.62
N GLY A 938 -31.27 -7.39 -38.08
CA GLY A 938 -30.27 -8.27 -37.49
C GLY A 938 -30.29 -9.70 -38.05
N THR A 939 -31.04 -9.97 -39.11
CA THR A 939 -31.05 -11.27 -39.79
C THR A 939 -29.78 -11.46 -40.61
N ALA A 940 -29.25 -12.68 -40.62
CA ALA A 940 -28.09 -13.03 -41.44
C ALA A 940 -28.39 -12.88 -42.93
N LEU A 941 -27.45 -12.25 -43.65
CA LEU A 941 -27.49 -12.11 -45.11
C LEU A 941 -26.98 -13.39 -45.80
N PRO A 942 -27.30 -13.59 -47.10
CA PRO A 942 -26.76 -14.71 -47.87
C PRO A 942 -25.22 -14.78 -47.78
N ASN A 943 -24.67 -15.97 -47.58
CA ASN A 943 -23.23 -16.23 -47.44
C ASN A 943 -22.52 -15.48 -46.30
N THR A 944 -23.25 -14.85 -45.37
CA THR A 944 -22.80 -14.20 -44.13
C THR A 944 -21.53 -13.34 -44.31
N PRO A 945 -21.64 -12.11 -44.83
CA PRO A 945 -20.47 -11.27 -45.05
C PRO A 945 -19.80 -10.89 -43.73
N ALA A 946 -18.52 -11.24 -43.55
CA ALA A 946 -17.85 -11.11 -42.26
C ALA A 946 -16.35 -10.86 -42.34
N ILE A 947 -15.80 -10.25 -41.28
CA ILE A 947 -14.36 -10.19 -41.00
C ILE A 947 -14.11 -10.98 -39.70
N SER A 948 -13.31 -12.04 -39.78
CA SER A 948 -12.84 -12.79 -38.61
C SER A 948 -11.64 -12.09 -37.97
N LEU A 949 -11.57 -12.12 -36.65
CA LEU A 949 -10.54 -11.45 -35.85
C LEU A 949 -9.67 -12.49 -35.11
N PRO A 950 -8.37 -12.21 -34.91
CA PRO A 950 -7.65 -10.99 -35.30
C PRO A 950 -7.40 -10.89 -36.82
N ASN A 951 -7.40 -9.66 -37.35
CA ASN A 951 -7.12 -9.38 -38.76
C ASN A 951 -6.10 -8.22 -38.86
N PRO A 952 -5.07 -8.29 -39.73
CA PRO A 952 -4.07 -7.22 -39.86
C PRO A 952 -4.63 -5.83 -40.17
N GLY A 953 -5.76 -5.73 -40.88
CA GLY A 953 -6.43 -4.46 -41.18
C GLY A 953 -7.49 -4.04 -40.16
N VAL A 954 -7.56 -4.71 -39.00
CA VAL A 954 -8.49 -4.35 -37.93
C VAL A 954 -7.75 -4.09 -36.63
N THR A 955 -7.84 -2.86 -36.13
CA THR A 955 -7.33 -2.48 -34.81
C THR A 955 -8.47 -2.52 -33.79
N ILE A 956 -8.28 -3.27 -32.71
CA ILE A 956 -9.27 -3.41 -31.64
C ILE A 956 -8.72 -2.79 -30.36
N ALA A 957 -9.41 -1.77 -29.88
CA ALA A 957 -9.29 -1.25 -28.53
C ALA A 957 -10.52 -1.68 -27.72
N ASP A 958 -10.54 -1.31 -26.44
CA ASP A 958 -11.69 -1.64 -25.59
C ASP A 958 -12.94 -0.83 -25.93
N ASN A 959 -12.74 0.41 -26.38
CA ASN A 959 -13.79 1.35 -26.70
C ASN A 959 -13.98 1.59 -28.20
N SER A 960 -13.13 1.04 -29.05
CA SER A 960 -13.25 1.17 -30.50
C SER A 960 -12.75 -0.04 -31.28
N ILE A 961 -13.35 -0.26 -32.45
CA ILE A 961 -12.85 -1.14 -33.49
C ILE A 961 -12.68 -0.30 -34.75
N VAL A 962 -11.48 -0.26 -35.31
CA VAL A 962 -11.18 0.44 -36.56
C VAL A 962 -10.85 -0.58 -37.62
N ILE A 963 -11.61 -0.57 -38.71
CA ILE A 963 -11.43 -1.40 -39.90
C ILE A 963 -10.81 -0.50 -40.97
N ASP A 964 -9.55 -0.77 -41.30
CA ASP A 964 -8.95 -0.29 -42.54
C ASP A 964 -9.46 -1.18 -43.66
N THR A 965 -10.35 -0.66 -44.49
CA THR A 965 -10.99 -1.49 -45.52
C THR A 965 -10.08 -1.76 -46.71
N GLN A 966 -9.01 -0.98 -46.91
CA GLN A 966 -8.02 -1.27 -47.94
C GLN A 966 -7.18 -2.50 -47.57
N THR A 967 -6.99 -2.74 -46.27
CA THR A 967 -6.26 -3.91 -45.74
C THR A 967 -7.18 -5.08 -45.38
N ALA A 968 -8.38 -4.82 -44.85
CA ALA A 968 -9.35 -5.84 -44.41
C ALA A 968 -10.68 -5.75 -45.16
N GLN A 969 -10.91 -6.70 -46.06
CA GLN A 969 -12.16 -6.84 -46.81
C GLN A 969 -13.10 -7.85 -46.16
N PHE A 970 -14.41 -7.60 -46.23
CA PHE A 970 -15.42 -8.58 -45.80
C PHE A 970 -15.42 -9.78 -46.74
N LEU A 971 -15.30 -10.98 -46.18
CA LEU A 971 -15.56 -12.22 -46.91
C LEU A 971 -16.98 -12.14 -47.48
N ASN A 972 -17.18 -12.50 -48.75
CA ASN A 972 -18.49 -12.41 -49.42
C ASN A 972 -19.11 -10.99 -49.40
N GLY A 973 -18.29 -9.92 -49.36
CA GLY A 973 -18.77 -8.54 -49.24
C GLY A 973 -19.86 -8.12 -50.23
N SER A 974 -19.86 -8.65 -51.46
CA SER A 974 -20.89 -8.38 -52.46
C SER A 974 -22.29 -8.89 -52.07
N SER A 975 -22.39 -9.93 -51.23
CA SER A 975 -23.67 -10.38 -50.67
C SER A 975 -24.22 -9.39 -49.63
N GLY A 976 -23.39 -8.45 -49.16
CA GLY A 976 -23.79 -7.34 -48.29
C GLY A 976 -24.32 -6.12 -49.05
N ASP A 977 -24.18 -6.04 -50.38
CA ASP A 977 -24.55 -4.83 -51.14
C ASP A 977 -26.05 -4.51 -51.05
N SER A 978 -26.36 -3.23 -50.92
CA SER A 978 -27.73 -2.69 -50.91
C SER A 978 -28.37 -2.77 -52.28
N ASN A 979 -29.68 -3.04 -52.29
CA ASN A 979 -30.49 -3.04 -53.50
C ASN A 979 -31.90 -2.50 -53.21
N ALA A 980 -32.73 -2.38 -54.25
CA ALA A 980 -34.07 -1.79 -54.17
C ALA A 980 -35.03 -2.46 -53.14
N THR A 981 -34.84 -3.73 -52.78
CA THR A 981 -35.72 -4.44 -51.83
C THR A 981 -35.07 -4.70 -50.47
N SER A 982 -33.75 -4.53 -50.37
CA SER A 982 -32.97 -4.68 -49.15
C SER A 982 -31.91 -3.58 -49.09
N LEU A 983 -32.34 -2.44 -48.56
CA LEU A 983 -31.59 -1.18 -48.61
C LEU A 983 -30.56 -1.06 -47.49
N PHE A 984 -30.93 -1.42 -46.26
CA PHE A 984 -30.15 -1.08 -45.07
C PHE A 984 -29.38 -2.27 -44.49
N ARG A 985 -28.22 -1.98 -43.91
CA ARG A 985 -27.34 -2.91 -43.21
C ARG A 985 -27.00 -2.40 -41.83
N ARG A 986 -26.64 -3.33 -40.95
CA ARG A 986 -26.08 -3.07 -39.62
C ARG A 986 -24.86 -3.98 -39.42
N PHE A 987 -23.98 -3.60 -38.50
CA PHE A 987 -22.91 -4.50 -38.06
C PHE A 987 -23.36 -5.28 -36.83
N ALA A 988 -23.08 -6.59 -36.85
CA ALA A 988 -23.19 -7.47 -35.70
C ALA A 988 -21.78 -7.83 -35.22
N LEU A 989 -21.51 -7.57 -33.94
CA LEU A 989 -20.28 -7.99 -33.27
C LEU A 989 -20.54 -9.31 -32.56
N THR A 990 -19.80 -10.33 -32.97
CA THR A 990 -19.94 -11.70 -32.46
C THR A 990 -18.70 -12.14 -31.71
N GLY A 991 -18.85 -13.00 -30.71
CA GLY A 991 -17.77 -13.45 -29.85
C GLY A 991 -18.24 -14.53 -28.86
N PRO A 992 -17.54 -14.73 -27.74
CA PRO A 992 -17.95 -15.67 -26.69
C PRO A 992 -19.18 -15.20 -25.88
N ARG A 993 -19.62 -13.96 -26.12
CA ARG A 993 -20.81 -13.33 -25.50
C ARG A 993 -21.96 -13.26 -26.51
N THR A 994 -23.15 -12.85 -26.05
CA THR A 994 -24.31 -12.65 -26.92
C THR A 994 -23.98 -11.61 -28.01
N PRO A 995 -24.30 -11.86 -29.29
CA PRO A 995 -24.07 -10.91 -30.37
C PRO A 995 -24.71 -9.54 -30.11
N VAL A 996 -23.99 -8.48 -30.47
CA VAL A 996 -24.44 -7.08 -30.30
C VAL A 996 -24.52 -6.42 -31.65
N TYR A 997 -25.55 -5.62 -31.86
CA TYR A 997 -25.82 -4.97 -33.13
C TYR A 997 -25.66 -3.46 -32.99
N THR A 998 -25.11 -2.80 -34.01
CA THR A 998 -25.12 -1.33 -34.11
C THR A 998 -26.55 -0.80 -34.08
N ALA A 999 -26.80 0.40 -33.58
CA ALA A 999 -28.17 0.89 -33.37
C ALA A 999 -28.99 0.97 -34.68
N GLN A 1000 -30.33 0.86 -34.57
CA GLN A 1000 -31.23 0.82 -35.73
C GLN A 1000 -31.22 2.12 -36.55
N ASP A 1001 -31.05 3.25 -35.88
CA ASP A 1001 -30.96 4.60 -36.44
C ASP A 1001 -29.62 4.88 -37.15
N GLN A 1002 -28.62 4.02 -36.94
CA GLN A 1002 -27.30 4.07 -37.58
C GLN A 1002 -27.16 3.07 -38.73
N ARG A 1003 -28.28 2.52 -39.21
CA ARG A 1003 -28.29 1.64 -40.39
C ARG A 1003 -27.75 2.37 -41.62
N PHE A 1004 -27.03 1.66 -42.48
CA PHE A 1004 -26.33 2.26 -43.62
C PHE A 1004 -26.54 1.47 -44.92
N TYR A 1005 -26.35 2.13 -46.06
CA TYR A 1005 -26.24 1.49 -47.36
C TYR A 1005 -24.83 0.90 -47.54
N VAL A 1006 -24.70 -0.20 -48.29
CA VAL A 1006 -23.41 -0.82 -48.61
C VAL A 1006 -23.27 -1.00 -50.10
N GLY A 1007 -22.11 -0.71 -50.65
CA GLY A 1007 -21.85 -0.88 -52.07
C GLY A 1007 -20.47 -0.44 -52.49
N VAL A 1008 -20.31 -0.27 -53.79
CA VAL A 1008 -19.07 0.22 -54.44
C VAL A 1008 -19.43 1.38 -55.37
N PRO A 1009 -18.48 2.27 -55.72
CA PRO A 1009 -18.73 3.37 -56.65
C PRO A 1009 -19.30 2.84 -57.97
N PRO A 1010 -20.23 3.58 -58.59
CA PRO A 1010 -20.89 3.12 -59.80
C PRO A 1010 -19.87 3.08 -60.95
N LYS A 1011 -19.88 2.01 -61.72
CA LYS A 1011 -19.16 1.91 -62.99
C LYS A 1011 -20.16 1.74 -64.11
N TYR A 1012 -19.96 2.50 -65.17
CA TYR A 1012 -20.69 2.36 -66.42
C TYR A 1012 -19.99 1.35 -67.33
N THR A 1013 -20.75 0.57 -68.11
CA THR A 1013 -20.18 -0.34 -69.12
C THR A 1013 -20.85 -0.20 -70.47
N SER A 1014 -22.18 -0.15 -70.53
CA SER A 1014 -22.91 -0.01 -71.80
C SER A 1014 -24.37 0.39 -71.58
N TYR A 1015 -25.05 0.75 -72.67
CA TYR A 1015 -26.50 0.89 -72.70
C TYR A 1015 -27.14 0.04 -73.80
N SER A 1016 -28.45 -0.16 -73.71
CA SER A 1016 -29.28 -0.75 -74.76
C SER A 1016 -30.72 -0.21 -74.74
N GLY A 1017 -31.54 -0.58 -75.72
CA GLY A 1017 -32.95 -0.15 -75.81
C GLY A 1017 -33.19 1.17 -76.53
N LEU A 1018 -32.16 1.72 -77.19
CA LEU A 1018 -32.23 2.97 -77.96
C LEU A 1018 -32.37 2.72 -79.47
N THR A 1019 -32.93 3.68 -80.19
CA THR A 1019 -33.19 3.57 -81.65
C THR A 1019 -32.04 4.09 -82.51
N SER A 1020 -31.64 3.34 -83.53
CA SER A 1020 -30.71 3.83 -84.56
C SER A 1020 -31.40 4.79 -85.53
N SER A 1021 -30.69 5.84 -85.97
CA SER A 1021 -31.15 6.61 -87.13
C SER A 1021 -30.98 5.79 -88.41
N SER A 1022 -31.89 5.97 -89.36
CA SER A 1022 -31.77 5.45 -90.73
C SER A 1022 -30.72 6.19 -91.57
N THR A 1023 -30.24 7.35 -91.08
CA THR A 1023 -29.36 8.27 -91.80
C THR A 1023 -28.02 8.53 -91.11
N SER A 1024 -27.79 7.99 -89.91
CA SER A 1024 -26.51 8.10 -89.20
C SER A 1024 -26.24 6.86 -88.34
N SER A 1025 -24.96 6.58 -88.06
CA SER A 1025 -24.55 5.56 -87.09
C SER A 1025 -24.81 5.97 -85.63
N ALA A 1026 -25.39 7.15 -85.40
CA ALA A 1026 -25.70 7.63 -84.08
C ALA A 1026 -26.96 6.95 -83.53
N VAL A 1027 -26.89 6.62 -82.24
CA VAL A 1027 -28.01 6.02 -81.52
C VAL A 1027 -28.77 7.14 -80.80
N ASN A 1028 -30.08 7.11 -80.92
CA ASN A 1028 -30.99 8.14 -80.41
C ASN A 1028 -31.86 7.56 -79.29
N TYR A 1029 -31.85 8.23 -78.15
CA TYR A 1029 -32.85 8.04 -77.12
C TYR A 1029 -34.13 8.78 -77.52
N ARG A 1030 -35.11 8.03 -78.05
CA ARG A 1030 -36.50 8.48 -78.18
C ARG A 1030 -37.10 8.53 -76.79
N ARG A 1031 -36.95 9.66 -76.10
CA ARG A 1031 -37.43 9.78 -74.72
C ARG A 1031 -38.93 9.59 -74.58
N ASP A 1032 -39.71 9.67 -75.66
CA ASP A 1032 -41.15 9.45 -75.70
C ASP A 1032 -41.58 8.00 -75.99
N ASN A 1033 -40.64 7.08 -76.30
CA ASN A 1033 -40.97 5.69 -76.66
C ASN A 1033 -39.96 4.62 -76.20
N ASN A 1034 -38.67 4.96 -76.03
CA ASN A 1034 -37.66 3.99 -75.64
C ASN A 1034 -37.69 3.69 -74.15
N THR A 1035 -37.47 2.42 -73.80
CA THR A 1035 -37.03 2.01 -72.47
C THR A 1035 -35.51 1.91 -72.50
N PHE A 1036 -34.84 2.81 -71.79
CA PHE A 1036 -33.37 2.90 -71.77
C PHE A 1036 -32.83 1.91 -70.74
N THR A 1037 -32.04 0.91 -71.15
CA THR A 1037 -31.38 -0.02 -70.23
C THR A 1037 -29.91 0.35 -70.07
N VAL A 1038 -29.40 0.38 -68.85
CA VAL A 1038 -28.02 0.77 -68.51
C VAL A 1038 -27.35 -0.37 -67.75
N ASN A 1039 -26.16 -0.77 -68.19
CA ASN A 1039 -25.36 -1.86 -67.61
C ASN A 1039 -24.06 -1.34 -67.00
N GLY A 1040 -23.63 -1.98 -65.92
CA GLY A 1040 -22.45 -1.57 -65.15
C GLY A 1040 -22.22 -2.40 -63.89
N SER A 1041 -21.64 -1.78 -62.86
CA SER A 1041 -21.53 -2.33 -61.50
C SER A 1041 -21.80 -1.24 -60.47
N GLY A 1042 -22.22 -1.59 -59.26
CA GLY A 1042 -22.55 -0.59 -58.22
C GLY A 1042 -23.86 0.16 -58.49
N LEU A 1043 -24.77 -0.44 -59.27
CA LEU A 1043 -26.04 0.15 -59.72
C LEU A 1043 -27.26 -0.31 -58.91
N GLY A 1044 -27.05 -1.00 -57.78
CA GLY A 1044 -28.12 -1.59 -56.98
C GLY A 1044 -29.05 -0.56 -56.33
N VAL A 1045 -28.51 0.61 -56.00
CA VAL A 1045 -29.23 1.77 -55.45
C VAL A 1045 -28.89 2.99 -56.29
N ILE A 1046 -29.89 3.61 -56.89
CA ILE A 1046 -29.72 4.79 -57.74
C ILE A 1046 -30.33 6.00 -57.02
N SER A 1047 -29.54 7.05 -56.81
CA SER A 1047 -30.03 8.30 -56.22
C SER A 1047 -30.64 9.18 -57.29
N THR A 1048 -29.88 9.48 -58.34
CA THR A 1048 -30.36 10.25 -59.49
C THR A 1048 -29.69 9.82 -60.79
N VAL A 1049 -30.39 10.03 -61.89
CA VAL A 1049 -29.88 9.87 -63.26
C VAL A 1049 -30.22 11.15 -64.01
N GLU A 1050 -29.24 11.70 -64.71
CA GLU A 1050 -29.34 12.98 -65.42
C GLU A 1050 -28.77 12.83 -66.83
N ILE A 1051 -29.41 13.48 -67.80
CA ILE A 1051 -28.86 13.63 -69.14
C ILE A 1051 -27.98 14.88 -69.16
N VAL A 1052 -26.71 14.68 -69.46
CA VAL A 1052 -25.68 15.73 -69.48
C VAL A 1052 -25.12 15.95 -70.88
N ASP A 1053 -24.40 17.05 -71.08
CA ASP A 1053 -23.71 17.33 -72.33
C ASP A 1053 -22.54 16.34 -72.55
N VAL A 1054 -21.86 16.47 -73.69
CA VAL A 1054 -20.72 15.61 -74.06
C VAL A 1054 -19.55 15.70 -73.07
N ASN A 1055 -19.40 16.82 -72.37
CA ASN A 1055 -18.36 17.05 -71.36
C ASN A 1055 -18.78 16.59 -69.96
N GLY A 1056 -20.05 16.22 -69.76
CA GLY A 1056 -20.61 15.78 -68.48
C GLY A 1056 -21.27 16.89 -67.66
N ASN A 1057 -21.49 18.07 -68.23
CA ASN A 1057 -22.16 19.18 -67.55
C ASN A 1057 -23.68 19.09 -67.67
N THR A 1058 -24.39 19.56 -66.65
CA THR A 1058 -25.86 19.69 -66.64
C THR A 1058 -26.33 20.58 -67.80
N VAL A 1059 -27.20 20.03 -68.66
CA VAL A 1059 -27.74 20.74 -69.84
C VAL A 1059 -28.82 21.74 -69.45
N ALA A 1060 -29.70 21.34 -68.52
CA ALA A 1060 -30.77 22.20 -68.00
C ALA A 1060 -31.13 21.78 -66.56
N ALA A 1061 -31.48 22.76 -65.73
CA ALA A 1061 -31.88 22.51 -64.35
C ALA A 1061 -33.16 21.66 -64.27
N ASN A 1062 -33.30 20.89 -63.19
CA ASN A 1062 -34.48 20.05 -62.91
C ASN A 1062 -34.80 19.05 -64.03
N THR A 1063 -33.77 18.39 -64.56
CA THR A 1063 -33.87 17.32 -65.58
C THR A 1063 -33.39 15.96 -65.06
N SER A 1064 -33.11 15.82 -63.77
CA SER A 1064 -32.74 14.54 -63.15
C SER A 1064 -33.96 13.72 -62.77
N ILE A 1065 -33.86 12.39 -62.86
CA ILE A 1065 -34.84 11.41 -62.39
C ILE A 1065 -34.24 10.51 -61.31
N SER A 1066 -35.08 9.81 -60.57
CA SER A 1066 -34.73 8.86 -59.51
C SER A 1066 -35.59 7.60 -59.62
N THR A 1067 -35.44 6.67 -58.68
CA THR A 1067 -36.29 5.48 -58.59
C THR A 1067 -37.78 5.80 -58.37
N ASP A 1068 -38.11 7.01 -57.89
CA ASP A 1068 -39.50 7.43 -57.67
C ASP A 1068 -40.13 8.07 -58.91
N THR A 1069 -39.33 8.47 -59.91
CA THR A 1069 -39.76 9.30 -61.04
C THR A 1069 -39.51 8.67 -62.41
N GLY A 1070 -38.91 7.49 -62.48
CA GLY A 1070 -38.84 6.72 -63.72
C GLY A 1070 -37.64 5.78 -63.90
N VAL A 1071 -36.77 5.66 -62.89
CA VAL A 1071 -35.71 4.64 -62.86
C VAL A 1071 -36.24 3.37 -62.18
N THR A 1072 -35.94 2.19 -62.75
CA THR A 1072 -36.16 0.90 -62.08
C THR A 1072 -34.84 0.15 -61.97
N SER A 1073 -34.36 -0.05 -60.74
CA SER A 1073 -33.18 -0.88 -60.49
C SER A 1073 -33.51 -2.35 -60.71
N VAL A 1074 -32.75 -3.04 -61.56
CA VAL A 1074 -32.96 -4.46 -61.90
C VAL A 1074 -32.02 -5.36 -61.10
N SER A 1075 -30.76 -4.95 -60.98
CA SER A 1075 -29.73 -5.63 -60.18
C SER A 1075 -28.59 -4.68 -59.84
N ASN A 1076 -27.58 -5.15 -59.09
CA ASN A 1076 -26.35 -4.38 -58.85
C ASN A 1076 -25.57 -4.02 -60.12
N ALA A 1077 -25.92 -4.62 -61.27
CA ALA A 1077 -25.28 -4.40 -62.55
C ALA A 1077 -26.17 -3.72 -63.60
N GLN A 1078 -27.45 -3.45 -63.30
CA GLN A 1078 -28.38 -2.95 -64.31
C GLN A 1078 -29.55 -2.15 -63.73
N PHE A 1079 -29.93 -1.08 -64.40
CA PHE A 1079 -31.21 -0.39 -64.21
C PHE A 1079 -31.83 -0.01 -65.56
N THR A 1080 -33.13 0.30 -65.55
CA THR A 1080 -33.87 0.78 -66.70
C THR A 1080 -34.49 2.15 -66.45
N ILE A 1081 -34.73 2.92 -67.51
CA ILE A 1081 -35.45 4.19 -67.49
C ILE A 1081 -36.67 4.03 -68.40
N ALA A 1082 -37.85 4.33 -67.88
CA ALA A 1082 -39.07 4.29 -68.67
C ALA A 1082 -39.15 5.46 -69.67
N ALA A 1083 -39.98 5.29 -70.70
CA ALA A 1083 -40.28 6.40 -71.60
C ALA A 1083 -41.00 7.53 -70.83
N ASN A 1084 -40.76 8.76 -71.24
CA ASN A 1084 -41.33 10.01 -70.70
C ASN A 1084 -41.01 10.29 -69.21
N SER A 1085 -39.94 9.69 -68.67
CA SER A 1085 -39.59 9.86 -67.25
C SER A 1085 -38.94 11.21 -66.89
N PHE A 1086 -38.21 11.83 -67.82
CA PHE A 1086 -37.43 13.02 -67.51
C PHE A 1086 -38.31 14.29 -67.41
N PRO A 1087 -38.25 15.06 -66.30
CA PRO A 1087 -38.89 16.37 -66.22
C PRO A 1087 -38.19 17.37 -67.14
N ASN A 1088 -38.95 18.32 -67.72
CA ASN A 1088 -38.45 19.33 -68.68
C ASN A 1088 -37.62 18.75 -69.83
N ALA A 1089 -37.90 17.51 -70.24
CA ALA A 1089 -37.02 16.77 -71.14
C ALA A 1089 -36.92 17.37 -72.57
N ASN A 1090 -37.82 18.28 -72.93
CA ASN A 1090 -37.69 19.09 -74.14
C ASN A 1090 -36.37 19.90 -74.17
N LEU A 1091 -35.83 20.28 -73.01
CA LEU A 1091 -34.60 21.07 -72.91
C LEU A 1091 -33.33 20.25 -73.14
N VAL A 1092 -33.40 18.91 -73.00
CA VAL A 1092 -32.25 18.03 -73.26
C VAL A 1092 -32.21 17.48 -74.68
N ASP A 1093 -33.30 17.68 -75.45
CA ASP A 1093 -33.38 17.30 -76.86
C ASP A 1093 -32.29 18.01 -77.67
N VAL A 1094 -31.76 17.33 -78.70
CA VAL A 1094 -30.67 17.86 -79.52
C VAL A 1094 -30.69 17.28 -80.93
N ALA A 1095 -30.44 18.12 -81.92
CA ALA A 1095 -30.34 17.72 -83.32
C ALA A 1095 -28.98 17.07 -83.66
N SER A 1096 -27.92 17.54 -82.99
CA SER A 1096 -26.55 17.04 -83.17
C SER A 1096 -26.36 15.62 -82.62
N ASN A 1097 -25.68 14.79 -83.41
CA ASN A 1097 -25.44 13.37 -83.14
C ASN A 1097 -24.50 13.14 -81.94
N SER A 1098 -24.87 12.23 -81.03
CA SER A 1098 -24.03 11.72 -79.94
C SER A 1098 -23.44 12.79 -79.00
N THR A 1099 -24.20 13.85 -78.73
CA THR A 1099 -23.76 14.98 -77.88
C THR A 1099 -24.30 14.94 -76.44
N ARG A 1100 -25.00 13.86 -76.07
CA ARG A 1100 -25.51 13.64 -74.71
C ARG A 1100 -24.89 12.39 -74.10
N ARG A 1101 -24.72 12.44 -72.79
CA ARG A 1101 -24.22 11.35 -71.95
C ARG A 1101 -25.12 11.18 -70.75
N LEU A 1102 -24.96 10.08 -70.03
CA LEU A 1102 -25.71 9.80 -68.83
C LEU A 1102 -24.82 10.02 -67.61
N LYS A 1103 -25.24 10.90 -66.71
CA LYS A 1103 -24.63 11.05 -65.39
C LYS A 1103 -25.47 10.25 -64.39
N ILE A 1104 -24.84 9.28 -63.75
CA ILE A 1104 -25.45 8.34 -62.82
C ILE A 1104 -24.88 8.66 -61.44
N THR A 1105 -25.76 8.98 -60.51
CA THR A 1105 -25.42 9.24 -59.12
C THR A 1105 -25.99 8.12 -58.26
N THR A 1106 -25.13 7.45 -57.51
CA THR A 1106 -25.52 6.52 -56.44
C THR A 1106 -25.06 7.09 -55.11
N PRO A 1107 -25.51 6.54 -53.97
CA PRO A 1107 -24.99 6.95 -52.67
C PRO A 1107 -23.45 6.84 -52.57
N PHE A 1108 -22.85 5.91 -53.34
CA PHE A 1108 -21.43 5.57 -53.29
C PHE A 1108 -20.56 6.38 -54.27
N GLY A 1109 -21.15 7.24 -55.10
CA GLY A 1109 -20.40 8.09 -56.03
C GLY A 1109 -21.15 8.46 -57.31
N ILE A 1110 -20.44 9.12 -58.21
CA ILE A 1110 -20.97 9.61 -59.48
C ILE A 1110 -20.12 9.05 -60.62
N ILE A 1111 -20.76 8.61 -61.70
CA ILE A 1111 -20.10 8.27 -62.96
C ILE A 1111 -20.82 8.91 -64.13
N VAL A 1112 -20.08 9.35 -65.14
CA VAL A 1112 -20.64 9.77 -66.43
C VAL A 1112 -20.29 8.69 -67.46
N SER A 1113 -21.28 8.22 -68.22
CA SER A 1113 -21.10 7.22 -69.28
C SER A 1113 -19.98 7.61 -70.25
N ASP A 1114 -19.28 6.67 -70.89
CA ASP A 1114 -18.09 7.00 -71.69
C ASP A 1114 -18.35 8.04 -72.80
N ASN A 1115 -17.36 8.90 -73.08
CA ASN A 1115 -17.40 9.83 -74.22
C ASN A 1115 -17.00 9.13 -75.53
N ASN A 1116 -17.67 8.02 -75.84
CA ASN A 1116 -17.49 7.24 -77.07
C ASN A 1116 -18.83 6.56 -77.43
N SER A 1117 -18.82 5.66 -78.41
CA SER A 1117 -20.04 4.97 -78.87
C SER A 1117 -20.72 4.08 -77.82
N SER A 1118 -20.03 3.67 -76.75
CA SER A 1118 -20.65 2.90 -75.67
C SER A 1118 -21.56 3.76 -74.80
N GLY A 1119 -21.28 5.07 -74.63
CA GLY A 1119 -21.90 5.93 -73.63
C GLY A 1119 -22.52 7.24 -74.14
N THR A 1120 -22.31 7.61 -75.39
CA THR A 1120 -22.91 8.81 -76.02
C THR A 1120 -24.16 8.48 -76.84
N PHE A 1121 -25.12 9.40 -76.86
CA PHE A 1121 -26.36 9.30 -77.63
C PHE A 1121 -26.91 10.70 -77.96
N SER A 1122 -27.91 10.78 -78.83
CA SER A 1122 -28.73 11.98 -79.01
C SER A 1122 -30.09 11.79 -78.34
N VAL A 1123 -30.72 12.87 -77.90
CA VAL A 1123 -32.04 12.82 -77.25
C VAL A 1123 -33.04 13.51 -78.14
N SER A 1124 -34.17 12.85 -78.36
CA SER A 1124 -35.26 13.41 -79.16
C SER A 1124 -36.61 12.86 -78.72
N ALA A 1125 -37.66 13.60 -79.04
CA ALA A 1125 -39.03 13.13 -78.99
C ALA A 1125 -39.74 13.45 -80.30
N THR A 1126 -40.93 12.92 -80.51
CA THR A 1126 -41.76 13.29 -81.67
C THR A 1126 -42.16 14.76 -81.55
N PRO A 1127 -41.93 15.61 -82.56
CA PRO A 1127 -42.38 17.01 -82.56
C PRO A 1127 -43.90 17.05 -82.47
N ALA A 1128 -44.42 17.84 -81.53
CA ALA A 1128 -45.85 17.97 -81.33
C ALA A 1128 -46.28 19.41 -81.57
N TYR A 1129 -47.37 19.58 -82.32
CA TYR A 1129 -48.00 20.88 -82.56
C TYR A 1129 -49.16 21.07 -81.58
N LEU A 1130 -49.60 22.31 -81.39
CA LEU A 1130 -50.75 22.60 -80.52
C LEU A 1130 -52.06 22.10 -81.17
N GLY A 1131 -53.15 22.00 -80.42
CA GLY A 1131 -54.35 21.24 -80.83
C GLY A 1131 -55.10 21.75 -82.08
N ASN A 1132 -54.80 22.96 -82.57
CA ASN A 1132 -55.40 23.52 -83.78
C ASN A 1132 -54.44 24.51 -84.46
N ALA A 1133 -54.74 24.89 -85.71
CA ALA A 1133 -53.88 25.74 -86.51
C ALA A 1133 -53.70 27.16 -85.92
N ALA A 1134 -54.75 27.75 -85.33
CA ALA A 1134 -54.69 29.07 -84.69
C ALA A 1134 -53.79 29.11 -83.44
N ALA A 1135 -53.61 27.98 -82.76
CA ALA A 1135 -52.65 27.84 -81.68
C ALA A 1135 -51.24 27.53 -82.22
N THR A 1136 -51.14 26.67 -83.23
CA THR A 1136 -49.86 26.22 -83.81
C THR A 1136 -49.13 27.31 -84.58
N PHE A 1137 -49.83 28.16 -85.33
CA PHE A 1137 -49.20 29.20 -86.14
C PHE A 1137 -49.42 30.57 -85.53
N ALA A 1138 -48.43 31.45 -85.67
CA ALA A 1138 -48.44 32.82 -85.17
C ALA A 1138 -47.45 33.69 -85.97
N GLY A 1139 -47.19 34.90 -85.50
CA GLY A 1139 -46.23 35.84 -86.10
C GLY A 1139 -46.91 36.96 -86.89
N GLY A 1140 -46.16 37.99 -87.25
CA GLY A 1140 -46.70 39.19 -87.90
C GLY A 1140 -47.40 38.92 -89.25
N GLY A 1141 -47.11 37.79 -89.88
CA GLY A 1141 -47.74 37.37 -91.12
C GLY A 1141 -48.96 36.45 -90.99
N TYR A 1142 -49.35 35.99 -89.79
CA TYR A 1142 -50.41 34.97 -89.66
C TYR A 1142 -51.73 35.53 -89.09
N ASP A 1143 -52.84 35.26 -89.78
CA ASP A 1143 -54.20 35.53 -89.32
C ASP A 1143 -54.90 34.25 -88.83
N GLY A 1144 -55.11 34.16 -87.52
CA GLY A 1144 -55.77 33.02 -86.88
C GLY A 1144 -57.27 32.89 -87.18
N GLY A 1145 -57.93 33.93 -87.69
CA GLY A 1145 -59.35 33.88 -88.08
C GLY A 1145 -59.57 33.17 -89.42
N SER A 1146 -58.66 33.36 -90.37
CA SER A 1146 -58.70 32.74 -91.71
C SER A 1146 -57.72 31.56 -91.88
N ASN A 1147 -56.88 31.29 -90.88
CA ASN A 1147 -55.80 30.30 -90.95
C ASN A 1147 -54.84 30.54 -92.13
N THR A 1148 -54.56 31.82 -92.41
CA THR A 1148 -53.77 32.26 -93.57
C THR A 1148 -52.49 32.93 -93.10
N TYR A 1149 -51.35 32.47 -93.63
CA TYR A 1149 -50.06 33.15 -93.51
C TYR A 1149 -49.77 33.96 -94.78
N ASP A 1150 -49.64 35.26 -94.60
CA ASP A 1150 -49.25 36.24 -95.61
C ASP A 1150 -47.75 36.57 -95.44
N LEU A 1151 -46.96 36.16 -96.44
CA LEU A 1151 -45.51 36.31 -96.42
C LEU A 1151 -45.07 37.78 -96.38
N SER A 1152 -45.86 38.70 -96.93
CA SER A 1152 -45.56 40.13 -96.96
C SER A 1152 -45.61 40.77 -95.56
N ASN A 1153 -46.48 40.24 -94.68
CA ASN A 1153 -46.84 40.83 -93.39
C ASN A 1153 -45.93 40.46 -92.22
N GLY A 1154 -45.03 39.47 -92.35
CA GLY A 1154 -43.98 39.24 -91.36
C GLY A 1154 -43.52 37.79 -91.22
N SER A 1155 -42.73 37.53 -90.18
CA SER A 1155 -42.22 36.19 -89.87
C SER A 1155 -43.35 35.21 -89.55
N LEU A 1156 -43.16 33.95 -89.92
CA LEU A 1156 -43.97 32.82 -89.49
C LEU A 1156 -43.44 32.30 -88.15
N VAL A 1157 -44.33 32.13 -87.18
CA VAL A 1157 -44.02 31.54 -85.89
C VAL A 1157 -44.80 30.22 -85.77
N ILE A 1158 -44.11 29.17 -85.32
CA ILE A 1158 -44.68 27.83 -85.13
C ILE A 1158 -44.56 27.51 -83.65
N ASN A 1159 -45.69 27.31 -82.98
CA ASN A 1159 -45.80 26.92 -81.58
C ASN A 1159 -46.10 25.42 -81.45
N GLY A 1160 -45.50 24.80 -80.44
CA GLY A 1160 -45.65 23.39 -80.14
C GLY A 1160 -44.71 22.96 -79.03
N SER A 1161 -44.19 21.74 -79.11
CA SER A 1161 -43.21 21.20 -78.16
C SER A 1161 -42.24 20.23 -78.84
N ASN A 1162 -41.11 19.99 -78.19
CA ASN A 1162 -40.03 19.10 -78.60
C ASN A 1162 -39.25 19.58 -79.84
N PHE A 1163 -39.13 20.90 -80.05
CA PHE A 1163 -38.49 21.45 -81.24
C PHE A 1163 -36.96 21.50 -81.17
N LEU A 1164 -36.34 21.38 -79.99
CA LEU A 1164 -34.87 21.41 -79.86
C LEU A 1164 -34.17 20.16 -80.42
N GLY A 1165 -34.91 19.07 -80.63
CA GLY A 1165 -34.41 17.85 -81.28
C GLY A 1165 -34.59 17.81 -82.80
N VAL A 1166 -35.16 18.86 -83.41
CA VAL A 1166 -35.45 18.91 -84.85
C VAL A 1166 -34.17 19.12 -85.65
N LYS A 1167 -33.91 18.24 -86.63
CA LYS A 1167 -32.79 18.36 -87.57
C LYS A 1167 -33.20 18.86 -88.95
N THR A 1168 -34.48 18.75 -89.29
CA THR A 1168 -34.99 19.22 -90.59
C THR A 1168 -36.38 19.82 -90.46
N ILE A 1169 -36.59 20.98 -91.09
CA ILE A 1169 -37.90 21.60 -91.29
C ILE A 1169 -38.22 21.51 -92.78
N ARG A 1170 -39.36 20.92 -93.14
CA ARG A 1170 -39.84 20.83 -94.51
C ARG A 1170 -41.15 21.57 -94.69
N PHE A 1171 -41.20 22.35 -95.76
CA PHE A 1171 -42.38 23.09 -96.18
C PHE A 1171 -43.01 22.32 -97.34
N GLU A 1172 -44.21 21.78 -97.14
CA GLU A 1172 -44.78 20.76 -98.02
C GLU A 1172 -46.23 21.08 -98.40
N ASP A 1173 -46.69 20.52 -99.52
CA ASP A 1173 -48.11 20.39 -99.87
C ASP A 1173 -48.76 19.30 -99.02
N ASN A 1174 -50.01 19.50 -98.60
CA ASN A 1174 -50.80 18.46 -97.93
C ASN A 1174 -51.34 17.42 -98.93
N ALA A 1175 -50.47 16.57 -99.46
CA ALA A 1175 -50.79 15.51 -100.41
C ALA A 1175 -50.25 14.14 -99.95
N SER A 1176 -50.78 13.05 -100.50
CA SER A 1176 -50.29 11.68 -100.21
C SER A 1176 -48.82 11.47 -100.58
N THR A 1177 -48.34 12.17 -101.61
CA THR A 1177 -46.92 12.36 -101.95
C THR A 1177 -46.61 13.85 -101.92
N PRO A 1178 -46.14 14.39 -100.79
CA PRO A 1178 -45.95 15.82 -100.61
C PRO A 1178 -44.86 16.35 -101.55
N ASN A 1179 -45.13 17.44 -102.26
CA ASN A 1179 -44.09 18.22 -102.92
C ASN A 1179 -43.41 19.08 -101.83
N VAL A 1180 -42.08 18.99 -101.73
CA VAL A 1180 -41.30 19.69 -100.71
C VAL A 1180 -40.69 20.95 -101.33
N SER A 1181 -41.25 22.11 -101.01
CA SER A 1181 -40.82 23.39 -101.57
C SER A 1181 -39.54 23.92 -100.91
N ILE A 1182 -39.37 23.70 -99.61
CA ILE A 1182 -38.18 24.11 -98.84
C ILE A 1182 -37.81 22.96 -97.90
N THR A 1183 -36.52 22.61 -97.85
CA THR A 1183 -35.95 21.75 -96.82
C THR A 1183 -34.84 22.51 -96.10
N ALA A 1184 -35.05 22.82 -94.83
CA ALA A 1184 -34.05 23.46 -93.99
C ALA A 1184 -33.39 22.41 -93.09
N SER A 1185 -32.09 22.19 -93.24
CA SER A 1185 -31.28 21.50 -92.22
C SER A 1185 -31.01 22.48 -91.09
N VAL A 1186 -31.38 22.09 -89.87
CA VAL A 1186 -31.33 22.97 -88.69
C VAL A 1186 -30.61 22.27 -87.54
N ASP A 1187 -29.80 23.02 -86.80
CA ASP A 1187 -29.44 22.69 -85.42
C ASP A 1187 -30.04 23.78 -84.54
N PRO A 1188 -31.01 23.49 -83.68
CA PRO A 1188 -31.63 24.49 -82.82
C PRO A 1188 -30.65 25.24 -81.90
N ALA A 1189 -29.47 24.66 -81.59
CA ALA A 1189 -28.42 25.33 -80.85
C ALA A 1189 -27.57 26.32 -81.70
N ALA A 1190 -27.59 26.15 -83.02
CA ALA A 1190 -26.90 27.01 -83.99
C ALA A 1190 -27.73 27.14 -85.27
N PRO A 1191 -28.92 27.78 -85.20
CA PRO A 1191 -29.85 27.75 -86.32
C PRO A 1191 -29.34 28.60 -87.49
N PRO A 1192 -29.67 28.24 -88.74
CA PRO A 1192 -29.34 29.05 -89.92
C PRO A 1192 -29.90 30.47 -89.80
N ALA A 1193 -29.20 31.45 -90.40
CA ALA A 1193 -29.67 32.83 -90.43
C ALA A 1193 -31.10 32.93 -90.98
N GLY A 1194 -32.00 33.57 -90.23
CA GLY A 1194 -33.41 33.70 -90.59
C GLY A 1194 -34.34 32.66 -89.97
N ILE A 1195 -33.83 31.66 -89.24
CA ILE A 1195 -34.58 30.76 -88.37
C ILE A 1195 -34.10 30.94 -86.92
N THR A 1196 -35.01 31.02 -85.96
CA THR A 1196 -34.68 31.01 -84.54
C THR A 1196 -35.58 30.05 -83.77
N PHE A 1197 -35.04 29.44 -82.73
CA PHE A 1197 -35.77 28.61 -81.78
C PHE A 1197 -35.81 29.35 -80.45
N ASN A 1198 -36.95 29.30 -79.74
CA ASN A 1198 -36.97 29.79 -78.37
C ASN A 1198 -36.23 28.84 -77.42
N SER A 1199 -35.79 29.35 -76.27
CA SER A 1199 -34.98 28.61 -75.30
C SER A 1199 -35.67 27.37 -74.73
N THR A 1200 -37.00 27.28 -74.80
CA THR A 1200 -37.78 26.13 -74.34
C THR A 1200 -38.09 25.10 -75.42
N GLY A 1201 -37.77 25.35 -76.69
CA GLY A 1201 -38.10 24.41 -77.76
C GLY A 1201 -39.59 24.28 -78.04
N THR A 1202 -40.36 25.32 -77.71
CA THR A 1202 -41.81 25.38 -77.93
C THR A 1202 -42.20 26.30 -79.05
N GLN A 1203 -41.24 27.05 -79.61
CA GLN A 1203 -41.49 28.00 -80.68
C GLN A 1203 -40.33 28.02 -81.69
N ILE A 1204 -40.67 28.03 -82.97
CA ILE A 1204 -39.76 28.27 -84.09
C ILE A 1204 -40.22 29.55 -84.78
N THR A 1205 -39.34 30.53 -84.98
CA THR A 1205 -39.61 31.72 -85.79
C THR A 1205 -38.82 31.64 -87.08
N ILE A 1206 -39.50 31.83 -88.20
CA ILE A 1206 -38.92 31.79 -89.54
C ILE A 1206 -39.22 33.13 -90.19
N THR A 1207 -38.17 33.89 -90.49
CA THR A 1207 -38.30 35.22 -91.08
C THR A 1207 -38.85 35.12 -92.50
N LYS A 1208 -39.63 36.13 -92.91
CA LYS A 1208 -40.11 36.22 -94.30
C LYS A 1208 -38.97 36.18 -95.31
N GLN A 1209 -37.83 36.78 -94.97
CA GLN A 1209 -36.64 36.79 -95.82
C GLN A 1209 -36.14 35.37 -96.09
N TYR A 1210 -36.10 34.50 -95.07
CA TYR A 1210 -35.70 33.11 -95.25
C TYR A 1210 -36.61 32.35 -96.21
N ILE A 1211 -37.93 32.55 -96.12
CA ILE A 1211 -38.90 31.88 -97.01
C ILE A 1211 -38.74 32.39 -98.45
N SER A 1212 -38.63 33.72 -98.64
CA SER A 1212 -38.45 34.34 -99.96
C SER A 1212 -37.14 33.93 -100.65
N ASP A 1213 -36.03 33.88 -99.90
CA ASP A 1213 -34.70 33.60 -100.44
C ASP A 1213 -34.52 32.13 -100.84
N ASN A 1214 -35.28 31.21 -100.23
CA ASN A 1214 -35.19 29.79 -100.54
C ASN A 1214 -36.21 29.38 -101.60
N ASN A 1215 -37.51 29.63 -101.37
CA ASN A 1215 -38.55 29.35 -102.34
C ASN A 1215 -39.89 30.03 -101.95
N SER A 1216 -40.13 31.23 -102.48
CA SER A 1216 -41.38 31.98 -102.24
C SER A 1216 -42.64 31.26 -102.78
N SER A 1217 -42.50 30.26 -103.66
CA SER A 1217 -43.63 29.52 -104.23
C SER A 1217 -44.39 28.70 -103.19
N TRP A 1218 -43.81 28.46 -102.00
CA TRP A 1218 -44.56 27.87 -100.89
C TRP A 1218 -45.66 28.81 -100.37
N ALA A 1219 -45.47 30.12 -100.49
CA ALA A 1219 -46.46 31.12 -100.08
C ALA A 1219 -47.50 31.44 -101.17
N ASP A 1220 -47.27 31.07 -102.44
CA ASP A 1220 -48.13 31.43 -103.58
C ASP A 1220 -49.23 30.38 -103.86
N VAL A 1221 -50.20 30.25 -102.94
CA VAL A 1221 -51.12 29.09 -102.96
C VAL A 1221 -52.52 29.40 -102.44
N ASN A 1222 -53.44 29.57 -103.37
CA ASN A 1222 -54.88 29.70 -103.11
C ASN A 1222 -55.50 28.40 -102.56
N ALA A 1223 -56.66 28.54 -101.90
CA ALA A 1223 -57.35 27.62 -100.98
C ALA A 1223 -57.60 26.14 -101.39
N THR A 1224 -57.03 25.65 -102.50
CA THR A 1224 -57.15 24.26 -102.98
C THR A 1224 -55.97 23.35 -102.64
N ASN A 1225 -54.78 23.90 -102.31
CA ASN A 1225 -53.59 23.13 -101.92
C ASN A 1225 -53.08 23.56 -100.54
N ALA A 1226 -53.76 23.10 -99.48
CA ALA A 1226 -53.35 23.39 -98.11
C ALA A 1226 -51.88 23.01 -97.86
N ARG A 1227 -51.14 23.88 -97.17
CA ARG A 1227 -49.73 23.65 -96.84
C ARG A 1227 -49.58 23.04 -95.47
N VAL A 1228 -48.49 22.32 -95.26
CA VAL A 1228 -48.10 21.79 -93.96
C VAL A 1228 -46.62 22.00 -93.76
N ILE A 1229 -46.23 22.08 -92.50
CA ILE A 1229 -44.83 22.08 -92.08
C ILE A 1229 -44.57 20.74 -91.43
N ARG A 1230 -43.56 20.02 -91.92
CA ARG A 1230 -43.08 18.77 -91.34
C ARG A 1230 -41.77 19.02 -90.61
N LEU A 1231 -41.74 18.68 -89.33
CA LEU A 1231 -40.52 18.70 -88.53
C LEU A 1231 -40.00 17.27 -88.38
N THR A 1232 -38.74 17.05 -88.73
CA THR A 1232 -38.06 15.75 -88.57
C THR A 1232 -36.96 15.87 -87.52
N THR A 1233 -36.95 14.98 -86.54
CA THR A 1233 -35.93 14.98 -85.46
C THR A 1233 -34.70 14.16 -85.76
N ALA A 1234 -33.69 14.27 -84.90
CA ALA A 1234 -32.46 13.47 -84.95
C ALA A 1234 -32.73 11.97 -85.14
N ALA A 1235 -33.75 11.43 -84.45
CA ALA A 1235 -34.21 10.05 -84.54
C ALA A 1235 -35.14 9.73 -85.73
N ASP A 1236 -35.19 10.57 -86.76
CA ASP A 1236 -36.03 10.42 -87.96
C ASP A 1236 -37.55 10.42 -87.69
N GLN A 1237 -37.97 11.09 -86.61
CA GLN A 1237 -39.39 11.15 -86.24
C GLN A 1237 -40.04 12.39 -86.81
N ASN A 1238 -41.19 12.20 -87.43
CA ASN A 1238 -41.89 13.25 -88.14
C ASN A 1238 -43.08 13.73 -87.32
N GLY A 1239 -43.11 15.03 -87.01
CA GLY A 1239 -44.35 15.75 -86.73
C GLY A 1239 -44.81 16.44 -88.01
N THR A 1240 -46.11 16.38 -88.32
CA THR A 1240 -46.71 17.18 -89.40
C THR A 1240 -47.72 18.14 -88.80
N SER A 1241 -47.64 19.42 -89.14
CA SER A 1241 -48.54 20.46 -88.63
C SER A 1241 -49.97 20.28 -89.15
N GLN A 1242 -50.90 21.04 -88.58
CA GLN A 1242 -52.17 21.30 -89.26
C GLN A 1242 -51.95 22.01 -90.60
N GLN A 1243 -52.98 21.96 -91.43
CA GLN A 1243 -53.07 22.72 -92.67
C GLN A 1243 -52.97 24.22 -92.41
N ILE A 1244 -52.20 24.93 -93.22
CA ILE A 1244 -52.09 26.40 -93.25
C ILE A 1244 -52.34 26.88 -94.68
N ASN A 1245 -53.16 27.92 -94.84
CA ASN A 1245 -53.28 28.62 -96.12
C ASN A 1245 -52.16 29.64 -96.21
N THR A 1246 -51.62 29.87 -97.41
CA THR A 1246 -50.50 30.78 -97.58
C THR A 1246 -50.72 31.70 -98.77
N GLN A 1247 -50.40 32.98 -98.62
CA GLN A 1247 -50.40 33.94 -99.72
C GLN A 1247 -49.09 34.74 -99.74
N PRO A 1248 -48.62 35.18 -100.92
CA PRO A 1248 -47.32 35.80 -101.09
C PRO A 1248 -47.24 37.22 -100.53
#